data_AF-A0A8T4DB58-F1
#
_entry.id   AF-A0A8T4DB58-F1
#
_cell.length_a   1.000
_cell.length_b   1.000
_cell.length_c   1.000
_cell.angle_alpha   90.00
_cell.angle_beta   90.00
_cell.angle_gamma   90.00
#
_symmetry.space_group_name_H-M   'P 1'
#
loop_
_entity.id
_entity.type
_entity.pdbx_description
1 polymer ?
#
loop_
_entity_poly.entity_id
_entity_poly.type
_entity_poly.pdbx_seq_one_letter_code
_entity_poly.pdbx_strand_id
1 'polypeptide(L)'
;MEKKMMMTVSLVIVVCIATIAHAYAQRTPFMISGSFFDRNGNPCNAPRIHITNLNTGVAWDARNASTSNYYQLILTNGDVSAGTILQFNASGCSCAQTINHTVTQQEMEAGGIFDFDIDKVHNVSLSTDYEDAINGIKITTAQGTVVNATEKLTIGNNHVLYYKVKNGVHYDENVNITVKLANSTVSHTIATHTWNLSAGDERLGADLCNTTELGLDAGSYMIIVNASISDDVSPADNERTRDVTFKELPHIVYYSPSESLVNDSWGIGVDVSRTFSISTDQIVDVSWLINGTEMQTNTSVTDASYTATSTEIGLWNVSAVASNQNGTAMHTWLWSTSRNPLPTITHYDPYYNDTLSTSMVINAENGARQFSIVVDQLVNVSWQINGTEVQTNASITEASYTNRSAKTGIWNVSAIVYNQNGTAIQTWTWYVNISFPVHNVDTAQSFPTIHYAISHADTENGSTIIVDPGNYIENVHVTKSLTLRSTSGNPEDTTIQAADPDDHVVAVTADNVSISGFTVKGATAEQRAGLTLNGSDRCTISGNHVVGNWYGIHLHHSNNNTIYNNHFANTKNAGDDGGNIWNATKVNGTNICGGSWLGGNYWSDYAGMDLTADGLGDTLVPYTAGGAIATGGDYLPLTPVSSGTVHNLDSGENFTTIRDAICSHNTVNGTTIVVDPGIYTENLEVNKSVTIRATSGDPADTIVRAVNASLHVFAIRANNVNISGFTIENATAAAGIYLANVEGCAISNNNAMENDYGIYLDRAEHISLAGNTLTGNRYNIR
;
A
#
# COMPACT_ATOMS: atom_id res chain seq x y z
N MET A 1 -35.54 -36.19 -42.97
CA MET A 1 -35.21 -37.59 -43.31
C MET A 1 -36.33 -38.42 -42.70
N GLU A 2 -37.18 -39.19 -43.37
CA GLU A 2 -37.29 -39.71 -44.73
C GLU A 2 -38.76 -39.60 -45.19
N LYS A 3 -38.97 -39.34 -46.49
CA LYS A 3 -40.24 -39.55 -47.21
C LYS A 3 -40.38 -41.02 -47.55
N LYS A 4 -41.59 -41.59 -47.46
CA LYS A 4 -42.09 -42.67 -48.34
C LYS A 4 -43.62 -42.71 -48.21
N MET A 5 -44.44 -42.91 -49.23
CA MET A 5 -44.31 -42.81 -50.68
C MET A 5 -45.75 -42.95 -51.17
N MET A 6 -46.21 -41.91 -51.84
CA MET A 6 -47.45 -41.88 -52.61
C MET A 6 -47.23 -42.74 -53.86
N MET A 7 -48.09 -43.73 -54.12
CA MET A 7 -48.10 -44.43 -55.41
C MET A 7 -49.55 -44.67 -55.83
N THR A 8 -50.06 -43.68 -56.55
CA THR A 8 -51.21 -43.75 -57.45
C THR A 8 -50.78 -44.41 -58.76
N VAL A 9 -51.47 -45.47 -59.18
CA VAL A 9 -51.48 -45.99 -60.56
C VAL A 9 -52.93 -46.40 -60.82
N SER A 10 -53.72 -45.51 -61.42
CA SER A 10 -54.02 -45.42 -62.86
C SER A 10 -55.01 -46.48 -63.32
N LEU A 11 -56.24 -46.02 -63.57
CA LEU A 11 -57.11 -46.62 -64.58
C LEU A 11 -57.38 -45.54 -65.63
N VAL A 12 -56.94 -45.80 -66.87
CA VAL A 12 -57.55 -45.23 -68.06
C VAL A 12 -58.26 -46.39 -68.73
N ILE A 13 -59.56 -46.26 -68.93
CA ILE A 13 -60.26 -46.47 -70.21
C ILE A 13 -61.74 -46.27 -69.93
N VAL A 14 -62.24 -45.18 -70.50
CA VAL A 14 -63.65 -44.87 -70.74
C VAL A 14 -64.14 -45.80 -71.86
N VAL A 15 -65.41 -46.19 -71.81
CA VAL A 15 -66.40 -46.22 -72.92
C VAL A 15 -67.45 -47.31 -72.67
N CYS A 16 -68.62 -46.81 -72.28
CA CYS A 16 -69.97 -47.13 -72.77
C CYS A 16 -70.37 -48.55 -73.23
N ILE A 17 -71.44 -49.00 -72.57
CA ILE A 17 -72.67 -49.63 -73.09
C ILE A 17 -72.57 -51.10 -73.52
N ALA A 18 -73.13 -52.00 -72.68
CA ALA A 18 -74.40 -52.71 -72.97
C ALA A 18 -74.75 -53.73 -71.86
N THR A 19 -75.82 -53.41 -71.13
CA THR A 19 -76.95 -54.28 -70.73
C THR A 19 -76.78 -55.65 -70.04
N ILE A 20 -77.43 -55.69 -68.85
CA ILE A 20 -78.28 -56.76 -68.24
C ILE A 20 -77.56 -57.83 -67.41
N ALA A 21 -77.76 -57.77 -66.09
CA ALA A 21 -78.58 -58.74 -65.34
C ALA A 21 -78.82 -58.25 -63.89
N HIS A 22 -80.07 -58.22 -63.46
CA HIS A 22 -80.49 -57.87 -62.12
C HIS A 22 -80.10 -58.97 -61.11
N ALA A 23 -79.37 -58.60 -60.06
CA ALA A 23 -79.35 -59.34 -58.80
C ALA A 23 -79.96 -58.44 -57.72
N TYR A 24 -81.07 -58.91 -57.12
CA TYR A 24 -81.78 -58.22 -56.05
C TYR A 24 -80.91 -58.12 -54.80
N ALA A 25 -80.54 -56.91 -54.38
CA ALA A 25 -79.89 -56.66 -53.09
C ALA A 25 -80.95 -56.68 -51.97
N GLN A 26 -80.82 -57.65 -51.05
CA GLN A 26 -81.62 -57.74 -49.83
C GLN A 26 -81.44 -56.51 -48.95
N ARG A 27 -82.53 -56.01 -48.36
CA ARG A 27 -82.56 -54.83 -47.47
C ARG A 27 -81.99 -55.21 -46.09
N THR A 28 -80.97 -54.51 -45.59
CA THR A 28 -80.47 -54.69 -44.22
C THR A 28 -81.29 -53.83 -43.23
N PRO A 29 -81.77 -54.42 -42.11
CA PRO A 29 -82.45 -53.68 -41.04
C PRO A 29 -81.49 -52.74 -40.28
N PHE A 30 -81.99 -51.60 -39.77
CA PHE A 30 -81.26 -50.68 -38.88
C PHE A 30 -81.83 -50.81 -37.46
N MET A 31 -81.01 -51.28 -36.50
CA MET A 31 -81.46 -51.55 -35.14
C MET A 31 -81.17 -50.38 -34.22
N ILE A 32 -82.13 -50.00 -33.39
CA ILE A 32 -81.94 -49.04 -32.29
C ILE A 32 -82.22 -49.81 -31.01
N SER A 33 -81.27 -49.81 -30.07
CA SER A 33 -81.47 -50.45 -28.78
C SER A 33 -80.73 -49.75 -27.65
N GLY A 34 -81.27 -49.88 -26.45
CA GLY A 34 -80.71 -49.36 -25.21
C GLY A 34 -81.63 -49.62 -24.03
N SER A 35 -81.33 -49.02 -22.89
CA SER A 35 -82.08 -49.19 -21.64
C SER A 35 -82.57 -47.85 -21.10
N PHE A 36 -83.73 -47.83 -20.43
CA PHE A 36 -84.26 -46.63 -19.79
C PHE A 36 -84.09 -46.69 -18.28
N PHE A 37 -83.58 -45.61 -17.70
CA PHE A 37 -83.40 -45.47 -16.26
C PHE A 37 -84.25 -44.32 -15.69
N ASP A 38 -84.63 -44.43 -14.43
CA ASP A 38 -85.31 -43.35 -13.73
C ASP A 38 -84.34 -42.21 -13.36
N ARG A 39 -84.87 -41.14 -12.74
CA ARG A 39 -84.09 -39.94 -12.35
C ARG A 39 -82.95 -40.22 -11.36
N ASN A 40 -82.94 -41.38 -10.73
CA ASN A 40 -81.93 -41.79 -9.75
C ASN A 40 -81.00 -42.88 -10.33
N GLY A 41 -81.08 -43.16 -11.63
CA GLY A 41 -80.27 -44.17 -12.31
C GLY A 41 -80.76 -45.61 -12.10
N ASN A 42 -81.96 -45.84 -11.57
CA ASN A 42 -82.49 -47.20 -11.39
C ASN A 42 -83.20 -47.71 -12.67
N PRO A 43 -83.12 -49.01 -13.01
CA PRO A 43 -83.80 -49.58 -14.16
C PRO A 43 -85.32 -49.33 -14.15
N CYS A 44 -85.86 -48.71 -15.19
CA CYS A 44 -87.31 -48.50 -15.33
C CYS A 44 -87.94 -49.55 -16.26
N ASN A 45 -88.63 -50.53 -15.68
CA ASN A 45 -89.26 -51.62 -16.42
C ASN A 45 -90.50 -51.15 -17.21
N ALA A 46 -90.68 -51.73 -18.41
CA ALA A 46 -91.77 -51.42 -19.35
C ALA A 46 -91.84 -49.93 -19.79
N PRO A 47 -90.72 -49.31 -20.22
CA PRO A 47 -90.69 -47.89 -20.56
C PRO A 47 -91.35 -47.62 -21.91
N ARG A 48 -92.20 -46.61 -22.01
CA ARG A 48 -92.72 -46.15 -23.31
C ARG A 48 -91.67 -45.29 -24.00
N ILE A 49 -91.00 -45.84 -25.02
CA ILE A 49 -90.03 -45.13 -25.84
C ILE A 49 -90.64 -44.82 -27.21
N HIS A 50 -90.99 -43.56 -27.42
CA HIS A 50 -91.56 -43.07 -28.66
C HIS A 50 -90.49 -42.30 -29.45
N ILE A 51 -90.11 -42.81 -30.61
CA ILE A 51 -89.01 -42.26 -31.42
C ILE A 51 -89.60 -41.58 -32.66
N THR A 52 -89.32 -40.29 -32.83
CA THR A 52 -89.76 -39.49 -33.97
C THR A 52 -88.56 -39.10 -34.82
N ASN A 53 -88.61 -39.40 -36.12
CA ASN A 53 -87.69 -38.79 -37.08
C ASN A 53 -88.14 -37.33 -37.32
N LEU A 54 -87.39 -36.36 -36.79
CA LEU A 54 -87.75 -34.94 -36.88
C LEU A 54 -87.61 -34.39 -38.31
N ASN A 55 -86.85 -35.04 -39.19
CA ASN A 55 -86.71 -34.62 -40.58
C ASN A 55 -87.92 -35.03 -41.44
N THR A 56 -88.59 -36.14 -41.13
CA THR A 56 -89.72 -36.67 -41.92
C THR A 56 -91.07 -36.64 -41.21
N GLY A 57 -91.08 -36.48 -39.89
CA GLY A 57 -92.28 -36.52 -39.04
C GLY A 57 -92.82 -37.94 -38.78
N VAL A 58 -92.18 -38.98 -39.31
CA VAL A 58 -92.55 -40.38 -39.06
C VAL A 58 -92.14 -40.78 -37.64
N ALA A 59 -92.99 -41.51 -36.93
CA ALA A 59 -92.75 -41.91 -35.56
C ALA A 59 -93.05 -43.40 -35.31
N TRP A 60 -92.33 -43.97 -34.36
CA TRP A 60 -92.39 -45.39 -34.00
C TRP A 60 -92.31 -45.57 -32.49
N ASP A 61 -93.04 -46.54 -31.95
CA ASP A 61 -92.85 -46.99 -30.56
C ASP A 61 -91.87 -48.18 -30.54
N ALA A 62 -90.82 -48.09 -29.72
CA ALA A 62 -89.88 -49.19 -29.54
C ALA A 62 -90.55 -50.34 -28.76
N ARG A 63 -90.12 -51.57 -29.05
CA ARG A 63 -90.59 -52.77 -28.35
C ARG A 63 -89.81 -52.95 -27.06
N ASN A 64 -90.53 -53.30 -25.99
CA ASN A 64 -89.98 -53.65 -24.69
C ASN A 64 -90.71 -54.89 -24.13
N ALA A 65 -90.18 -55.47 -23.05
CA ALA A 65 -90.86 -56.49 -22.27
C ALA A 65 -91.38 -55.89 -20.96
N SER A 66 -92.48 -56.41 -20.40
CA SER A 66 -93.06 -55.89 -19.16
C SER A 66 -92.14 -55.97 -17.93
N THR A 67 -91.09 -56.81 -18.00
CA THR A 67 -90.15 -57.08 -16.92
C THR A 67 -88.73 -56.55 -17.21
N SER A 68 -88.54 -55.74 -18.26
CA SER A 68 -87.23 -55.23 -18.66
C SER A 68 -87.28 -53.73 -18.91
N ASN A 69 -86.17 -53.05 -18.61
CA ASN A 69 -85.93 -51.65 -18.96
C ASN A 69 -85.29 -51.48 -20.35
N TYR A 70 -84.93 -52.59 -21.00
CA TYR A 70 -84.38 -52.61 -22.35
C TYR A 70 -85.47 -52.39 -23.39
N TYR A 71 -85.18 -51.56 -24.38
CA TYR A 71 -86.01 -51.32 -25.55
C TYR A 71 -85.23 -51.61 -26.84
N GLN A 72 -85.97 -52.01 -27.86
CA GLN A 72 -85.43 -52.18 -29.20
C GLN A 72 -86.42 -51.76 -30.29
N LEU A 73 -85.92 -51.20 -31.37
CA LEU A 73 -86.67 -50.86 -32.56
C LEU A 73 -85.86 -51.27 -33.79
N ILE A 74 -86.50 -51.97 -34.73
CA ILE A 74 -85.86 -52.33 -36.00
C ILE A 74 -86.54 -51.53 -37.10
N LEU A 75 -85.77 -50.68 -37.77
CA LEU A 75 -86.17 -49.83 -38.88
C LEU A 75 -85.73 -50.45 -40.21
N THR A 76 -86.39 -50.05 -41.31
CA THR A 76 -86.02 -50.51 -42.66
C THR A 76 -85.20 -49.45 -43.39
N ASN A 77 -84.34 -49.88 -44.32
CA ASN A 77 -83.54 -48.96 -45.11
C ASN A 77 -84.46 -48.07 -45.98
N GLY A 78 -84.56 -46.79 -45.60
CA GLY A 78 -85.53 -45.80 -46.06
C GLY A 78 -86.06 -44.89 -44.95
N ASP A 79 -86.07 -45.36 -43.69
CA ASP A 79 -86.65 -44.63 -42.54
C ASP A 79 -85.68 -43.61 -41.91
N VAL A 80 -84.36 -43.84 -42.02
CA VAL A 80 -83.28 -43.02 -41.46
C VAL A 80 -82.05 -42.97 -42.38
N SER A 81 -81.26 -41.90 -42.29
CA SER A 81 -79.98 -41.70 -42.98
C SER A 81 -79.01 -40.90 -42.12
N ALA A 82 -77.70 -40.94 -42.41
CA ALA A 82 -76.72 -40.11 -41.69
C ALA A 82 -77.10 -38.62 -41.76
N GLY A 83 -77.08 -37.93 -40.62
CA GLY A 83 -77.58 -36.56 -40.46
C GLY A 83 -79.07 -36.46 -40.07
N THR A 84 -79.80 -37.58 -40.00
CA THR A 84 -81.18 -37.60 -39.48
C THR A 84 -81.19 -37.34 -37.98
N ILE A 85 -82.11 -36.51 -37.50
CA ILE A 85 -82.31 -36.25 -36.07
C ILE A 85 -83.49 -37.08 -35.58
N LEU A 86 -83.18 -38.04 -34.69
CA LEU A 86 -84.16 -38.85 -33.99
C LEU A 86 -84.44 -38.26 -32.62
N GLN A 87 -85.70 -37.95 -32.34
CA GLN A 87 -86.15 -37.54 -31.02
C GLN A 87 -86.72 -38.74 -30.27
N PHE A 88 -86.08 -39.10 -29.17
CA PHE A 88 -86.49 -40.12 -28.23
C PHE A 88 -87.33 -39.48 -27.13
N ASN A 89 -88.64 -39.70 -27.16
CA ASN A 89 -89.56 -39.34 -26.09
C ASN A 89 -89.80 -40.58 -25.22
N ALA A 90 -89.02 -40.70 -24.17
CA ALA A 90 -89.09 -41.78 -23.20
C ALA A 90 -90.02 -41.40 -22.04
N SER A 91 -90.90 -42.30 -21.61
CA SER A 91 -91.74 -42.10 -20.42
C SER A 91 -92.01 -43.41 -19.69
N GLY A 92 -91.94 -43.40 -18.37
CA GLY A 92 -92.09 -44.59 -17.54
C GLY A 92 -91.66 -44.28 -16.11
N CYS A 93 -92.16 -45.06 -15.13
CA CYS A 93 -91.74 -44.93 -13.72
C CYS A 93 -91.80 -43.49 -13.17
N SER A 94 -92.86 -42.75 -13.51
CA SER A 94 -93.07 -41.34 -13.11
C SER A 94 -92.06 -40.32 -13.65
N CYS A 95 -91.25 -40.69 -14.65
CA CYS A 95 -90.35 -39.80 -15.35
C CYS A 95 -90.65 -39.77 -16.86
N ALA A 96 -90.35 -38.64 -17.49
CA ALA A 96 -90.38 -38.47 -18.94
C ALA A 96 -89.15 -37.68 -19.36
N GLN A 97 -88.54 -38.07 -20.47
CA GLN A 97 -87.33 -37.48 -21.01
C GLN A 97 -87.43 -37.37 -22.53
N THR A 98 -86.83 -36.31 -23.06
CA THR A 98 -86.73 -36.07 -24.50
C THR A 98 -85.26 -35.88 -24.83
N ILE A 99 -84.70 -36.77 -25.64
CA ILE A 99 -83.30 -36.70 -26.11
C ILE A 99 -83.32 -36.70 -27.64
N ASN A 100 -82.54 -35.82 -28.25
CA ASN A 100 -82.33 -35.82 -29.69
C ASN A 100 -80.97 -36.46 -29.99
N HIS A 101 -80.94 -37.42 -30.91
CA HIS A 101 -79.70 -38.00 -31.43
C HIS A 101 -79.59 -37.73 -32.92
N THR A 102 -78.42 -37.29 -33.38
CA THR A 102 -78.14 -37.15 -34.80
C THR A 102 -77.43 -38.41 -35.30
N VAL A 103 -78.09 -39.17 -36.17
CA VAL A 103 -77.55 -40.42 -36.71
C VAL A 103 -76.26 -40.13 -37.47
N THR A 104 -75.18 -40.81 -37.11
CA THR A 104 -73.86 -40.65 -37.72
C THR A 104 -73.68 -41.62 -38.88
N GLN A 105 -72.72 -41.32 -39.77
CA GLN A 105 -72.34 -42.24 -40.85
C GLN A 105 -71.82 -43.59 -40.32
N GLN A 106 -71.16 -43.57 -39.16
CA GLN A 106 -70.58 -44.75 -38.54
C GLN A 106 -71.65 -45.70 -37.97
N GLU A 107 -72.74 -45.16 -37.40
CA GLU A 107 -73.90 -45.94 -36.96
C GLU A 107 -74.65 -46.56 -38.15
N MET A 108 -74.75 -45.81 -39.27
CA MET A 108 -75.29 -46.34 -40.53
C MET A 108 -74.47 -47.55 -41.02
N GLU A 109 -73.14 -47.49 -40.92
CA GLU A 109 -72.23 -48.58 -41.29
C GLU A 109 -72.27 -49.75 -40.30
N ALA A 110 -72.47 -49.48 -39.00
CA ALA A 110 -72.62 -50.49 -37.96
C ALA A 110 -73.98 -51.22 -37.99
N GLY A 111 -74.94 -50.72 -38.77
CA GLY A 111 -76.28 -51.31 -38.90
C GLY A 111 -77.22 -50.93 -37.75
N GLY A 112 -76.89 -49.92 -36.96
CA GLY A 112 -77.73 -49.51 -35.84
C GLY A 112 -77.09 -48.54 -34.85
N ILE A 113 -77.92 -48.08 -33.90
CA ILE A 113 -77.53 -47.40 -32.67
C ILE A 113 -77.69 -48.43 -31.55
N PHE A 114 -76.58 -48.85 -30.96
CA PHE A 114 -76.57 -49.86 -29.89
C PHE A 114 -76.23 -49.20 -28.55
N ASP A 115 -76.70 -49.81 -27.46
CA ASP A 115 -76.48 -49.35 -26.08
C ASP A 115 -76.78 -47.86 -25.84
N PHE A 116 -77.83 -47.35 -26.49
CA PHE A 116 -78.29 -45.97 -26.30
C PHE A 116 -79.12 -45.87 -25.03
N ASP A 117 -78.45 -45.83 -23.88
CA ASP A 117 -79.11 -45.70 -22.59
C ASP A 117 -79.63 -44.27 -22.37
N ILE A 118 -80.84 -44.17 -21.85
CA ILE A 118 -81.52 -42.90 -21.59
C ILE A 118 -81.63 -42.71 -20.07
N ASP A 119 -80.84 -41.79 -19.50
CA ASP A 119 -80.76 -41.46 -18.07
C ASP A 119 -80.78 -39.92 -17.79
N LYS A 120 -80.65 -39.49 -16.52
CA LYS A 120 -80.52 -38.05 -16.12
C LYS A 120 -79.34 -37.81 -15.15
N VAL A 121 -78.24 -38.55 -15.29
CA VAL A 121 -77.18 -38.57 -14.27
C VAL A 121 -76.16 -37.45 -14.48
N HIS A 122 -76.42 -36.27 -13.90
CA HIS A 122 -75.46 -35.17 -13.81
C HIS A 122 -74.62 -35.31 -12.53
N ASN A 123 -73.28 -35.26 -12.63
CA ASN A 123 -72.39 -35.51 -11.48
C ASN A 123 -71.07 -34.75 -11.61
N VAL A 124 -70.69 -33.95 -10.61
CA VAL A 124 -69.32 -33.44 -10.45
C VAL A 124 -68.72 -33.99 -9.17
N SER A 125 -67.40 -33.94 -9.01
CA SER A 125 -66.74 -34.34 -7.76
C SER A 125 -65.36 -33.68 -7.60
N LEU A 126 -64.85 -33.65 -6.37
CA LEU A 126 -63.46 -33.26 -6.09
C LEU A 126 -62.58 -34.50 -5.83
N SER A 127 -61.44 -34.58 -6.50
CA SER A 127 -60.52 -35.71 -6.31
C SER A 127 -59.82 -35.64 -4.95
N THR A 128 -59.73 -36.79 -4.27
CA THR A 128 -58.97 -36.95 -3.01
C THR A 128 -57.49 -37.26 -3.25
N ASP A 129 -57.17 -37.91 -4.38
CA ASP A 129 -55.91 -38.63 -4.56
C ASP A 129 -55.19 -38.14 -5.83
N TYR A 130 -54.53 -36.99 -5.69
CA TYR A 130 -53.53 -36.50 -6.63
C TYR A 130 -52.27 -36.06 -5.87
N GLU A 131 -51.14 -35.98 -6.57
CA GLU A 131 -49.81 -35.85 -5.97
C GLU A 131 -49.73 -34.75 -4.88
N ASP A 132 -49.27 -35.15 -3.69
CA ASP A 132 -49.12 -34.33 -2.47
C ASP A 132 -50.40 -33.69 -1.90
N ALA A 133 -51.58 -34.10 -2.35
CA ALA A 133 -52.84 -33.65 -1.77
C ALA A 133 -53.08 -34.27 -0.39
N ILE A 134 -53.59 -33.48 0.54
CA ILE A 134 -54.10 -33.96 1.85
C ILE A 134 -55.60 -33.69 1.84
N ASN A 135 -56.40 -34.76 1.91
CA ASN A 135 -57.86 -34.72 1.75
C ASN A 135 -58.30 -33.99 0.45
N GLY A 136 -57.55 -34.16 -0.65
CA GLY A 136 -57.86 -33.51 -1.93
C GLY A 136 -57.46 -32.03 -2.05
N ILE A 137 -56.71 -31.48 -1.09
CA ILE A 137 -56.18 -30.10 -1.15
C ILE A 137 -54.66 -30.12 -0.92
N LYS A 138 -53.90 -29.61 -1.89
CA LYS A 138 -52.45 -29.39 -1.81
C LYS A 138 -52.15 -27.93 -1.53
N ILE A 139 -51.19 -27.67 -0.64
CA ILE A 139 -50.77 -26.31 -0.27
C ILE A 139 -49.27 -26.20 -0.54
N THR A 140 -48.85 -25.08 -1.13
CA THR A 140 -47.42 -24.76 -1.28
C THR A 140 -47.11 -23.36 -0.74
N THR A 141 -45.85 -23.14 -0.36
CA THR A 141 -45.31 -21.78 -0.16
C THR A 141 -45.23 -21.03 -1.48
N ALA A 142 -45.08 -19.71 -1.46
CA ALA A 142 -44.87 -18.92 -2.67
C ALA A 142 -43.67 -19.38 -3.52
N GLN A 143 -42.69 -20.06 -2.91
CA GLN A 143 -41.51 -20.62 -3.57
C GLN A 143 -41.73 -22.06 -4.11
N GLY A 144 -42.94 -22.61 -3.96
CA GLY A 144 -43.31 -23.93 -4.49
C GLY A 144 -43.05 -25.12 -3.57
N THR A 145 -42.61 -24.89 -2.32
CA THR A 145 -42.40 -25.98 -1.34
C THR A 145 -43.74 -26.49 -0.84
N VAL A 146 -43.95 -27.81 -0.88
CA VAL A 146 -45.18 -28.45 -0.38
C VAL A 146 -45.26 -28.34 1.14
N VAL A 147 -46.41 -27.89 1.64
CA VAL A 147 -46.70 -27.80 3.08
C VAL A 147 -47.31 -29.10 3.57
N ASN A 148 -46.68 -29.69 4.59
CA ASN A 148 -47.13 -30.94 5.19
C ASN A 148 -48.33 -30.75 6.14
N ALA A 149 -48.97 -31.84 6.59
CA ALA A 149 -50.17 -31.78 7.43
C ALA A 149 -49.97 -31.11 8.80
N THR A 150 -48.77 -31.20 9.37
CA THR A 150 -48.44 -30.69 10.72
C THR A 150 -47.77 -29.32 10.71
N GLU A 151 -47.47 -28.77 9.54
CA GLU A 151 -46.73 -27.52 9.41
C GLU A 151 -47.65 -26.31 9.61
N LYS A 152 -47.26 -25.41 10.51
CA LYS A 152 -47.99 -24.16 10.75
C LYS A 152 -47.62 -23.13 9.69
N LEU A 153 -48.63 -22.56 9.04
CA LEU A 153 -48.49 -21.50 8.05
C LEU A 153 -48.21 -20.16 8.72
N THR A 154 -47.35 -19.33 8.15
CA THR A 154 -46.97 -18.03 8.74
C THR A 154 -47.85 -16.91 8.19
N ILE A 155 -48.49 -16.16 9.08
CA ILE A 155 -49.25 -14.95 8.70
C ILE A 155 -48.26 -13.92 8.13
N GLY A 156 -48.65 -13.27 7.03
CA GLY A 156 -47.77 -12.38 6.27
C GLY A 156 -47.15 -13.04 5.04
N ASN A 157 -47.13 -14.38 4.98
CA ASN A 157 -46.66 -15.13 3.81
C ASN A 157 -47.82 -15.52 2.88
N ASN A 158 -47.49 -15.64 1.59
CA ASN A 158 -48.40 -16.12 0.56
C ASN A 158 -48.32 -17.64 0.40
N HIS A 159 -49.48 -18.28 0.23
CA HIS A 159 -49.62 -19.72 0.01
C HIS A 159 -50.47 -20.01 -1.22
N VAL A 160 -50.17 -21.07 -1.97
CA VAL A 160 -50.97 -21.48 -3.15
C VAL A 160 -51.72 -22.77 -2.84
N LEU A 161 -53.04 -22.73 -3.05
CA LEU A 161 -53.98 -23.83 -2.83
C LEU A 161 -54.28 -24.51 -4.16
N TYR A 162 -54.09 -25.82 -4.23
CA TYR A 162 -54.43 -26.63 -5.39
C TYR A 162 -55.56 -27.60 -5.04
N TYR A 163 -56.41 -27.88 -6.02
CA TYR A 163 -57.53 -28.84 -5.95
C TYR A 163 -57.82 -29.38 -7.34
N LYS A 164 -58.43 -30.57 -7.45
CA LYS A 164 -58.77 -31.18 -8.75
C LYS A 164 -60.27 -31.49 -8.83
N VAL A 165 -60.92 -30.96 -9.85
CA VAL A 165 -62.35 -31.15 -10.15
C VAL A 165 -62.50 -32.20 -11.25
N LYS A 166 -63.48 -33.09 -11.13
CA LYS A 166 -63.80 -34.14 -12.09
C LYS A 166 -65.26 -34.07 -12.50
N ASN A 167 -65.51 -34.10 -13.80
CA ASN A 167 -66.85 -34.23 -14.35
C ASN A 167 -67.23 -35.70 -14.61
N GLY A 168 -68.50 -36.04 -14.41
CA GLY A 168 -69.08 -37.34 -14.77
C GLY A 168 -69.08 -37.59 -16.28
N VAL A 169 -69.41 -38.81 -16.70
CA VAL A 169 -69.22 -39.26 -18.10
C VAL A 169 -70.42 -39.05 -19.03
N HIS A 170 -71.55 -38.54 -18.51
CA HIS A 170 -72.82 -38.50 -19.26
C HIS A 170 -73.10 -37.14 -19.91
N TYR A 171 -72.71 -36.04 -19.26
CA TYR A 171 -73.05 -34.69 -19.70
C TYR A 171 -71.87 -33.72 -19.54
N ASP A 172 -71.83 -32.73 -20.43
CA ASP A 172 -70.99 -31.55 -20.25
C ASP A 172 -71.61 -30.67 -19.15
N GLU A 173 -70.79 -30.22 -18.20
CA GLU A 173 -71.25 -29.48 -17.02
C GLU A 173 -70.64 -28.09 -16.93
N ASN A 174 -71.41 -27.15 -16.36
CA ASN A 174 -70.91 -25.85 -15.95
C ASN A 174 -70.74 -25.80 -14.43
N VAL A 175 -69.53 -26.06 -13.97
CA VAL A 175 -69.19 -26.27 -12.57
C VAL A 175 -68.82 -24.95 -11.88
N ASN A 176 -69.56 -24.62 -10.81
CA ASN A 176 -69.25 -23.48 -9.96
C ASN A 176 -68.36 -23.92 -8.80
N ILE A 177 -67.17 -23.35 -8.72
CA ILE A 177 -66.16 -23.68 -7.71
C ILE A 177 -66.01 -22.50 -6.76
N THR A 178 -65.99 -22.79 -5.46
CA THR A 178 -65.68 -21.82 -4.43
C THR A 178 -64.56 -22.34 -3.54
N VAL A 179 -63.56 -21.51 -3.29
CA VAL A 179 -62.46 -21.78 -2.37
C VAL A 179 -62.59 -20.80 -1.21
N LYS A 180 -62.73 -21.34 -0.01
CA LYS A 180 -62.91 -20.55 1.21
C LYS A 180 -61.91 -20.96 2.27
N LEU A 181 -61.63 -20.04 3.17
CA LEU A 181 -60.91 -20.26 4.41
C LEU A 181 -61.81 -19.82 5.56
N ALA A 182 -62.12 -20.72 6.47
CA ALA A 182 -63.07 -20.44 7.54
C ALA A 182 -62.60 -21.01 8.88
N ASN A 183 -63.06 -20.42 9.97
CA ASN A 183 -63.01 -20.99 11.30
C ASN A 183 -64.41 -20.87 11.94
N SER A 184 -64.52 -21.03 13.26
CA SER A 184 -65.81 -20.93 13.95
C SER A 184 -66.46 -19.54 13.92
N THR A 185 -65.71 -18.47 13.60
CA THR A 185 -66.16 -17.08 13.70
C THR A 185 -66.10 -16.30 12.39
N VAL A 186 -65.22 -16.67 11.45
CA VAL A 186 -65.01 -15.98 10.17
C VAL A 186 -65.00 -16.95 9.00
N SER A 187 -65.45 -16.49 7.83
CA SER A 187 -65.38 -17.22 6.56
C SER A 187 -64.99 -16.26 5.45
N HIS A 188 -63.80 -16.45 4.90
CA HIS A 188 -63.25 -15.67 3.81
C HIS A 188 -63.34 -16.45 2.50
N THR A 189 -63.80 -15.78 1.44
CA THR A 189 -63.72 -16.34 0.08
C THR A 189 -62.35 -16.01 -0.50
N ILE A 190 -61.57 -17.02 -0.85
CA ILE A 190 -60.29 -16.89 -1.52
C ILE A 190 -60.52 -16.70 -3.03
N ALA A 191 -61.35 -17.55 -3.62
CA ALA A 191 -61.63 -17.50 -5.05
C ALA A 191 -62.99 -18.11 -5.40
N THR A 192 -63.54 -17.68 -6.53
CA THR A 192 -64.72 -18.29 -7.16
C THR A 192 -64.47 -18.45 -8.65
N HIS A 193 -64.76 -19.64 -9.18
CA HIS A 193 -64.59 -19.96 -10.60
C HIS A 193 -65.85 -20.58 -11.19
N THR A 194 -65.98 -20.47 -12.50
CA THR A 194 -67.02 -21.15 -13.29
C THR A 194 -66.31 -21.86 -14.44
N TRP A 195 -66.31 -23.19 -14.44
CA TRP A 195 -65.62 -24.02 -15.43
C TRP A 195 -66.62 -24.85 -16.23
N ASN A 196 -66.56 -24.72 -17.56
CA ASN A 196 -67.21 -25.68 -18.45
C ASN A 196 -66.30 -26.89 -18.61
N LEU A 197 -66.75 -28.07 -18.19
CA LEU A 197 -66.02 -29.33 -18.29
C LEU A 197 -66.80 -30.29 -19.19
N SER A 198 -66.13 -30.90 -20.16
CA SER A 198 -66.78 -31.92 -20.98
C SER A 198 -66.98 -33.21 -20.20
N ALA A 199 -67.89 -34.06 -20.66
CA ALA A 199 -68.16 -35.35 -20.05
C ALA A 199 -66.86 -36.18 -19.91
N GLY A 200 -66.51 -36.55 -18.68
CA GLY A 200 -65.32 -37.33 -18.32
C GLY A 200 -64.04 -36.52 -18.03
N ASP A 201 -64.05 -35.20 -18.17
CA ASP A 201 -62.86 -34.36 -17.97
C ASP A 201 -62.43 -34.24 -16.48
N GLU A 202 -61.12 -34.09 -16.27
CA GLU A 202 -60.52 -33.70 -14.99
C GLU A 202 -59.69 -32.43 -15.15
N ARG A 203 -59.79 -31.50 -14.19
CA ARG A 203 -59.05 -30.23 -14.22
C ARG A 203 -58.46 -29.86 -12.86
N LEU A 204 -57.18 -29.49 -12.85
CA LEU A 204 -56.47 -28.96 -11.68
C LEU A 204 -56.67 -27.43 -11.58
N GLY A 205 -57.08 -26.95 -10.41
CA GLY A 205 -57.14 -25.54 -10.03
C GLY A 205 -55.99 -25.13 -9.12
N ALA A 206 -55.68 -23.84 -9.13
CA ALA A 206 -54.67 -23.24 -8.27
C ALA A 206 -55.11 -21.81 -7.89
N ASP A 207 -55.18 -21.50 -6.59
CA ASP A 207 -55.61 -20.20 -6.07
C ASP A 207 -54.64 -19.68 -5.02
N LEU A 208 -54.34 -18.38 -5.07
CA LEU A 208 -53.44 -17.72 -4.14
C LEU A 208 -54.18 -17.32 -2.87
N CYS A 209 -53.69 -17.78 -1.72
CA CYS A 209 -54.12 -17.38 -0.39
C CYS A 209 -53.14 -16.33 0.17
N ASN A 210 -53.53 -15.05 0.08
CA ASN A 210 -52.79 -13.93 0.66
C ASN A 210 -53.28 -13.69 2.09
N THR A 211 -52.50 -14.12 3.09
CA THR A 211 -52.90 -14.06 4.50
C THR A 211 -52.98 -12.64 5.04
N THR A 212 -52.21 -11.70 4.48
CA THR A 212 -52.19 -10.28 4.86
C THR A 212 -53.46 -9.56 4.42
N GLU A 213 -53.90 -9.76 3.16
CA GLU A 213 -55.13 -9.16 2.64
C GLU A 213 -56.38 -9.68 3.33
N LEU A 214 -56.34 -10.95 3.75
CA LEU A 214 -57.44 -11.57 4.49
C LEU A 214 -57.52 -11.12 5.95
N GLY A 215 -56.47 -10.47 6.50
CA GLY A 215 -56.44 -9.99 7.88
C GLY A 215 -56.61 -11.13 8.90
N LEU A 216 -55.93 -12.24 8.68
CA LEU A 216 -56.08 -13.44 9.53
C LEU A 216 -55.37 -13.25 10.88
N ASP A 217 -56.00 -13.77 11.93
CA ASP A 217 -55.39 -13.92 13.25
C ASP A 217 -54.69 -15.28 13.38
N ALA A 218 -53.75 -15.42 14.32
CA ALA A 218 -53.15 -16.71 14.62
C ALA A 218 -54.20 -17.70 15.17
N GLY A 219 -54.21 -18.93 14.66
CA GLY A 219 -55.20 -19.93 15.06
C GLY A 219 -55.46 -21.00 14.01
N SER A 220 -56.44 -21.87 14.30
CA SER A 220 -56.84 -22.95 13.41
C SER A 220 -57.95 -22.51 12.46
N TYR A 221 -57.79 -22.85 11.19
CA TYR A 221 -58.73 -22.59 10.11
C TYR A 221 -58.90 -23.86 9.28
N MET A 222 -59.97 -23.88 8.49
CA MET A 222 -60.30 -24.94 7.56
C MET A 222 -60.41 -24.33 6.17
N ILE A 223 -59.61 -24.87 5.24
CA ILE A 223 -59.79 -24.59 3.81
C ILE A 223 -60.94 -25.46 3.33
N ILE A 224 -61.87 -24.87 2.60
CA ILE A 224 -63.05 -25.54 2.05
C ILE A 224 -63.06 -25.26 0.55
N VAL A 225 -62.95 -26.31 -0.25
CA VAL A 225 -63.14 -26.26 -1.70
C VAL A 225 -64.46 -26.96 -2.01
N ASN A 226 -65.36 -26.28 -2.70
CA ASN A 226 -66.64 -26.83 -3.11
C ASN A 226 -66.82 -26.64 -4.61
N ALA A 227 -67.15 -27.70 -5.34
CA ALA A 227 -67.47 -27.69 -6.77
C ALA A 227 -68.91 -28.16 -6.95
N SER A 228 -69.78 -27.35 -7.56
CA SER A 228 -71.23 -27.60 -7.58
C SER A 228 -71.86 -27.39 -8.95
N ILE A 229 -72.89 -28.18 -9.23
CA ILE A 229 -73.82 -28.05 -10.35
C ILE A 229 -75.26 -28.09 -9.82
N SER A 230 -76.24 -27.67 -10.64
CA SER A 230 -77.63 -27.47 -10.16
C SER A 230 -78.40 -28.76 -9.87
N ASP A 231 -78.10 -29.86 -10.57
CA ASP A 231 -78.85 -31.13 -10.53
C ASP A 231 -77.91 -32.32 -10.23
N ASP A 232 -77.03 -32.19 -9.23
CA ASP A 232 -76.04 -33.24 -8.91
C ASP A 232 -76.65 -34.47 -8.22
N VAL A 233 -76.31 -35.68 -8.70
CA VAL A 233 -76.73 -36.94 -8.08
C VAL A 233 -75.90 -37.36 -6.87
N SER A 234 -74.68 -36.85 -6.70
CA SER A 234 -73.75 -37.20 -5.61
C SER A 234 -73.16 -35.96 -4.91
N PRO A 235 -73.97 -35.01 -4.41
CA PRO A 235 -73.47 -33.75 -3.86
C PRO A 235 -72.56 -33.87 -2.63
N ALA A 236 -72.39 -35.08 -2.05
CA ALA A 236 -71.50 -35.33 -0.93
C ALA A 236 -70.01 -35.37 -1.32
N ASP A 237 -69.68 -35.64 -2.59
CA ASP A 237 -68.28 -35.68 -3.06
C ASP A 237 -67.77 -34.35 -3.65
N ASN A 238 -68.64 -33.33 -3.65
CA ASN A 238 -68.42 -31.98 -4.14
C ASN A 238 -67.58 -31.09 -3.22
N GLU A 239 -67.35 -31.50 -1.99
CA GLU A 239 -66.62 -30.72 -1.00
C GLU A 239 -65.37 -31.43 -0.50
N ARG A 240 -64.27 -30.68 -0.42
CA ARG A 240 -63.05 -31.12 0.25
C ARG A 240 -62.62 -30.09 1.27
N THR A 241 -62.13 -30.57 2.40
CA THR A 241 -61.68 -29.73 3.49
C THR A 241 -60.28 -30.12 3.96
N ARG A 242 -59.51 -29.12 4.38
CA ARG A 242 -58.18 -29.32 4.97
C ARG A 242 -57.97 -28.35 6.13
N ASP A 243 -57.70 -28.91 7.31
CA ASP A 243 -57.32 -28.14 8.49
C ASP A 243 -55.93 -27.54 8.31
N VAL A 244 -55.77 -26.28 8.71
CA VAL A 244 -54.52 -25.54 8.72
C VAL A 244 -54.42 -24.72 10.00
N THR A 245 -53.20 -24.48 10.47
CA THR A 245 -52.95 -23.60 11.63
C THR A 245 -52.03 -22.48 11.20
N PHE A 246 -52.45 -21.24 11.45
CA PHE A 246 -51.66 -20.04 11.22
C PHE A 246 -50.95 -19.60 12.49
N LYS A 247 -49.71 -19.13 12.35
CA LYS A 247 -48.87 -18.58 13.42
C LYS A 247 -48.34 -17.19 13.04
N GLU A 248 -48.05 -16.39 14.06
CA GLU A 248 -47.44 -15.08 13.93
C GLU A 248 -45.98 -15.12 14.44
N LEU A 249 -45.04 -14.59 13.67
CA LEU A 249 -43.64 -14.52 14.07
C LEU A 249 -43.46 -13.54 15.24
N PRO A 250 -42.48 -13.77 16.14
CA PRO A 250 -42.14 -12.76 17.13
C PRO A 250 -41.67 -11.47 16.43
N HIS A 251 -41.99 -10.31 16.99
CA HIS A 251 -41.60 -9.01 16.48
C HIS A 251 -40.81 -8.23 17.55
N ILE A 252 -39.69 -7.61 17.14
CA ILE A 252 -38.92 -6.71 18.01
C ILE A 252 -39.58 -5.33 17.95
N VAL A 253 -40.32 -4.98 19.01
CA VAL A 253 -41.09 -3.73 19.09
C VAL A 253 -40.26 -2.54 19.57
N TYR A 254 -39.15 -2.80 20.25
CA TYR A 254 -38.24 -1.77 20.73
C TYR A 254 -36.80 -2.29 20.72
N TYR A 255 -35.86 -1.39 20.47
CA TYR A 255 -34.43 -1.67 20.58
C TYR A 255 -33.67 -0.39 20.99
N SER A 256 -32.61 -0.57 21.76
CA SER A 256 -31.71 0.51 22.21
C SER A 256 -30.26 0.05 22.10
N PRO A 257 -29.33 0.87 21.58
CA PRO A 257 -29.56 2.20 21.01
C PRO A 257 -30.48 2.18 19.78
N SER A 258 -31.19 3.28 19.50
CA SER A 258 -32.06 3.37 18.32
C SER A 258 -31.28 3.58 17.01
N GLU A 259 -30.02 4.00 17.13
CA GLU A 259 -29.11 4.20 16.00
C GLU A 259 -28.58 2.85 15.50
N SER A 260 -28.52 2.66 14.19
CA SER A 260 -27.94 1.44 13.59
C SER A 260 -26.41 1.41 13.68
N LEU A 261 -25.76 2.58 13.73
CA LEU A 261 -24.33 2.74 13.97
C LEU A 261 -24.12 3.38 15.34
N VAL A 262 -23.53 2.65 16.26
CA VAL A 262 -23.24 3.11 17.63
C VAL A 262 -21.74 3.37 17.73
N ASN A 263 -21.35 4.60 18.06
CA ASN A 263 -19.94 4.98 18.17
C ASN A 263 -19.55 5.17 19.64
N ASP A 264 -18.47 4.53 20.05
CA ASP A 264 -17.88 4.69 21.38
C ASP A 264 -16.38 4.93 21.32
N SER A 265 -15.89 5.84 22.16
CA SER A 265 -14.47 6.14 22.26
C SER A 265 -13.96 6.17 23.71
N TRP A 266 -12.68 5.81 23.90
CA TRP A 266 -12.07 5.66 25.22
C TRP A 266 -10.61 6.12 25.28
N GLY A 267 -10.11 6.32 26.49
CA GLY A 267 -8.71 6.64 26.77
C GLY A 267 -7.82 5.38 26.87
N ILE A 268 -6.51 5.54 26.76
CA ILE A 268 -5.53 4.45 26.90
C ILE A 268 -5.68 3.77 28.28
N GLY A 269 -5.81 2.44 28.28
CA GLY A 269 -5.88 1.64 29.50
C GLY A 269 -7.26 1.55 30.17
N VAL A 270 -8.32 1.95 29.45
CA VAL A 270 -9.72 1.81 29.88
C VAL A 270 -10.45 0.88 28.90
N ASP A 271 -11.34 0.03 29.38
CA ASP A 271 -12.17 -0.82 28.51
C ASP A 271 -13.39 -0.03 28.03
N VAL A 272 -13.75 -0.13 26.75
CA VAL A 272 -14.99 0.47 26.23
C VAL A 272 -16.16 -0.49 26.43
N SER A 273 -17.30 0.02 26.86
CA SER A 273 -18.50 -0.79 27.11
C SER A 273 -19.76 -0.14 26.55
N ARG A 274 -20.65 -0.94 25.96
CA ARG A 274 -21.95 -0.48 25.44
C ARG A 274 -23.04 -1.52 25.74
N THR A 275 -24.17 -1.05 26.27
CA THR A 275 -25.36 -1.89 26.48
C THR A 275 -26.33 -1.77 25.32
N PHE A 276 -26.74 -2.93 24.81
CA PHE A 276 -27.78 -3.12 23.81
C PHE A 276 -28.99 -3.78 24.45
N SER A 277 -30.18 -3.38 24.08
CA SER A 277 -31.44 -3.91 24.62
C SER A 277 -32.47 -4.09 23.51
N ILE A 278 -33.34 -5.09 23.65
CA ILE A 278 -34.54 -5.27 22.82
C ILE A 278 -35.76 -5.56 23.69
N SER A 279 -36.93 -5.24 23.14
CA SER A 279 -38.22 -5.72 23.65
C SER A 279 -39.01 -6.37 22.51
N THR A 280 -39.73 -7.44 22.82
CA THR A 280 -40.53 -8.22 21.89
C THR A 280 -42.00 -8.25 22.29
N ASP A 281 -42.88 -8.44 21.31
CA ASP A 281 -44.32 -8.62 21.50
C ASP A 281 -44.72 -10.02 22.01
N GLN A 282 -43.81 -10.98 21.92
CA GLN A 282 -43.97 -12.37 22.36
C GLN A 282 -42.86 -12.77 23.35
N ILE A 283 -43.13 -13.80 24.15
CA ILE A 283 -42.10 -14.47 24.96
C ILE A 283 -41.17 -15.24 24.02
N VAL A 284 -39.87 -14.95 24.13
CA VAL A 284 -38.81 -15.50 23.28
C VAL A 284 -37.56 -15.86 24.09
N ASP A 285 -36.71 -16.68 23.51
CA ASP A 285 -35.30 -16.79 23.88
C ASP A 285 -34.48 -15.84 22.99
N VAL A 286 -33.72 -14.93 23.60
CA VAL A 286 -32.88 -13.94 22.90
C VAL A 286 -31.42 -14.36 22.95
N SER A 287 -30.83 -14.67 21.80
CA SER A 287 -29.39 -14.88 21.64
C SER A 287 -28.71 -13.60 21.16
N TRP A 288 -27.71 -13.14 21.91
CA TRP A 288 -26.86 -12.00 21.58
C TRP A 288 -25.59 -12.48 20.90
N LEU A 289 -25.28 -11.94 19.73
CA LEU A 289 -24.12 -12.33 18.93
C LEU A 289 -23.20 -11.14 18.66
N ILE A 290 -21.89 -11.37 18.71
CA ILE A 290 -20.86 -10.44 18.19
C ILE A 290 -20.18 -11.12 16.99
N ASN A 291 -20.23 -10.48 15.83
CA ASN A 291 -19.69 -11.01 14.56
C ASN A 291 -20.18 -12.44 14.25
N GLY A 292 -21.44 -12.73 14.60
CA GLY A 292 -22.06 -14.05 14.42
C GLY A 292 -21.71 -15.09 15.49
N THR A 293 -20.89 -14.75 16.50
CA THR A 293 -20.59 -15.64 17.64
C THR A 293 -21.52 -15.32 18.81
N GLU A 294 -22.22 -16.32 19.34
CA GLU A 294 -23.11 -16.15 20.49
C GLU A 294 -22.32 -15.82 21.77
N MET A 295 -22.74 -14.77 22.47
CA MET A 295 -22.10 -14.24 23.67
C MET A 295 -22.97 -14.38 24.93
N GLN A 296 -24.30 -14.24 24.79
CA GLN A 296 -25.25 -14.32 25.90
C GLN A 296 -26.61 -14.81 25.38
N THR A 297 -27.34 -15.55 26.21
CA THR A 297 -28.74 -15.91 25.96
C THR A 297 -29.63 -15.47 27.12
N ASN A 298 -30.77 -14.86 26.82
CA ASN A 298 -31.84 -14.58 27.78
C ASN A 298 -33.05 -15.45 27.44
N THR A 299 -33.41 -16.40 28.29
CA THR A 299 -34.48 -17.37 28.00
C THR A 299 -35.83 -16.93 28.54
N SER A 300 -36.89 -17.14 27.76
CA SER A 300 -38.29 -16.91 28.14
C SER A 300 -38.55 -15.48 28.65
N VAL A 301 -38.13 -14.49 27.86
CA VAL A 301 -38.25 -13.06 28.17
C VAL A 301 -39.04 -12.30 27.10
N THR A 302 -39.59 -11.14 27.47
CA THR A 302 -40.10 -10.10 26.55
C THR A 302 -39.14 -8.93 26.42
N ASP A 303 -38.18 -8.82 27.34
CA ASP A 303 -37.19 -7.76 27.39
C ASP A 303 -35.82 -8.38 27.69
N ALA A 304 -34.82 -8.00 26.91
CA ALA A 304 -33.46 -8.52 27.06
C ALA A 304 -32.44 -7.40 26.87
N SER A 305 -31.29 -7.55 27.52
CA SER A 305 -30.15 -6.66 27.30
C SER A 305 -28.82 -7.39 27.43
N TYR A 306 -27.81 -6.85 26.76
CA TYR A 306 -26.45 -7.35 26.74
C TYR A 306 -25.47 -6.17 26.74
N THR A 307 -24.48 -6.22 27.63
CA THR A 307 -23.40 -5.23 27.66
C THR A 307 -22.16 -5.81 26.99
N ALA A 308 -21.84 -5.31 25.80
CA ALA A 308 -20.60 -5.62 25.11
C ALA A 308 -19.45 -4.81 25.72
N THR A 309 -18.28 -5.44 25.85
CA THR A 309 -17.03 -4.79 26.28
C THR A 309 -15.93 -5.10 25.27
N SER A 310 -15.03 -4.14 25.02
CA SER A 310 -13.89 -4.32 24.11
C SER A 310 -12.69 -3.49 24.55
N THR A 311 -11.50 -3.97 24.21
CA THR A 311 -10.22 -3.25 24.31
C THR A 311 -9.63 -2.91 22.95
N GLU A 312 -10.27 -3.37 21.87
CA GLU A 312 -9.76 -3.31 20.50
C GLU A 312 -10.51 -2.24 19.68
N ILE A 313 -9.77 -1.53 18.84
CA ILE A 313 -10.33 -0.60 17.84
C ILE A 313 -10.90 -1.45 16.72
N GLY A 314 -12.18 -1.26 16.42
CA GLY A 314 -12.83 -2.08 15.41
C GLY A 314 -14.30 -1.77 15.21
N LEU A 315 -14.85 -2.46 14.22
CA LEU A 315 -16.25 -2.42 13.85
C LEU A 315 -16.85 -3.79 14.13
N TRP A 316 -17.83 -3.84 15.03
CA TRP A 316 -18.41 -5.07 15.56
C TRP A 316 -19.87 -5.17 15.14
N ASN A 317 -20.26 -6.31 14.58
CA ASN A 317 -21.64 -6.60 14.25
C ASN A 317 -22.32 -7.22 15.49
N VAL A 318 -23.19 -6.46 16.16
CA VAL A 318 -23.92 -6.92 17.35
C VAL A 318 -25.35 -7.27 16.92
N SER A 319 -25.77 -8.52 17.10
CA SER A 319 -27.11 -8.97 16.74
C SER A 319 -27.87 -9.50 17.95
N ALA A 320 -29.16 -9.20 18.03
CA ALA A 320 -30.09 -9.85 18.95
C ALA A 320 -31.06 -10.72 18.14
N VAL A 321 -31.01 -12.03 18.34
CA VAL A 321 -31.88 -13.01 17.68
C VAL A 321 -32.91 -13.48 18.68
N ALA A 322 -34.14 -13.02 18.53
CA ALA A 322 -35.30 -13.39 19.32
C ALA A 322 -36.02 -14.58 18.68
N SER A 323 -36.08 -15.71 19.38
CA SER A 323 -36.63 -16.97 18.85
C SER A 323 -37.65 -17.62 19.77
N ASN A 324 -38.68 -18.23 19.20
CA ASN A 324 -39.61 -19.11 19.91
C ASN A 324 -40.17 -20.18 18.96
N GLN A 325 -41.13 -20.97 19.43
CA GLN A 325 -41.81 -22.00 18.62
C GLN A 325 -42.51 -21.45 17.35
N ASN A 326 -42.81 -20.15 17.30
CA ASN A 326 -43.45 -19.53 16.15
C ASN A 326 -42.43 -19.09 15.10
N GLY A 327 -41.21 -18.74 15.49
CA GLY A 327 -40.11 -18.46 14.57
C GLY A 327 -39.08 -17.52 15.17
N THR A 328 -38.41 -16.73 14.32
CA THR A 328 -37.29 -15.88 14.72
C THR A 328 -37.44 -14.46 14.18
N ALA A 329 -37.12 -13.46 14.99
CA ALA A 329 -36.82 -12.10 14.57
C ALA A 329 -35.39 -11.73 14.95
N MET A 330 -34.78 -10.82 14.19
CA MET A 330 -33.41 -10.38 14.44
C MET A 330 -33.31 -8.87 14.27
N HIS A 331 -32.61 -8.22 15.20
CA HIS A 331 -32.14 -6.86 15.04
C HIS A 331 -30.62 -6.82 15.08
N THR A 332 -30.00 -5.85 14.42
CA THR A 332 -28.54 -5.77 14.29
C THR A 332 -28.05 -4.32 14.36
N TRP A 333 -27.00 -4.13 15.14
CA TRP A 333 -26.24 -2.89 15.27
C TRP A 333 -24.83 -3.07 14.72
N LEU A 334 -24.29 -1.97 14.22
CA LEU A 334 -22.88 -1.83 13.91
C LEU A 334 -22.24 -0.99 15.03
N TRP A 335 -21.40 -1.60 15.86
CA TRP A 335 -20.73 -0.94 16.97
C TRP A 335 -19.30 -0.57 16.57
N SER A 336 -19.03 0.72 16.48
CA SER A 336 -17.71 1.26 16.13
C SER A 336 -17.00 1.71 17.40
N THR A 337 -15.79 1.21 17.57
CA THR A 337 -14.94 1.44 18.75
C THR A 337 -13.67 2.16 18.30
N SER A 338 -13.40 3.36 18.81
CA SER A 338 -12.20 4.14 18.48
C SER A 338 -11.48 4.72 19.71
N ARG A 339 -10.19 5.06 19.60
CA ARG A 339 -9.50 5.78 20.68
C ARG A 339 -9.85 7.27 20.65
N ASN A 340 -9.99 7.87 21.83
CA ASN A 340 -10.03 9.32 21.95
C ASN A 340 -8.76 9.93 21.31
N PRO A 341 -8.86 11.11 20.67
CA PRO A 341 -7.70 11.76 20.08
C PRO A 341 -6.66 12.10 21.16
N LEU A 342 -5.39 11.89 20.81
CA LEU A 342 -4.24 12.28 21.64
C LEU A 342 -4.29 13.78 21.96
N PRO A 343 -3.72 14.23 23.11
CA PRO A 343 -3.51 15.65 23.36
C PRO A 343 -2.63 16.26 22.27
N THR A 344 -3.06 17.38 21.71
CA THR A 344 -2.33 18.12 20.68
C THR A 344 -1.86 19.44 21.28
N ILE A 345 -0.56 19.70 21.20
CA ILE A 345 0.00 21.03 21.50
C ILE A 345 -0.29 21.91 20.29
N THR A 346 -1.30 22.77 20.40
CA THR A 346 -1.81 23.60 19.29
C THR A 346 -1.00 24.86 19.09
N HIS A 347 -0.34 25.34 20.15
CA HIS A 347 0.53 26.49 20.11
C HIS A 347 1.66 26.32 21.12
N TYR A 348 2.82 26.88 20.81
CA TYR A 348 3.95 26.89 21.73
C TYR A 348 4.84 28.09 21.42
N ASP A 349 5.44 28.68 22.46
CA ASP A 349 6.41 29.75 22.34
C ASP A 349 7.69 29.37 23.09
N PRO A 350 8.90 29.66 22.57
CA PRO A 350 9.20 30.20 21.23
C PRO A 350 8.73 29.34 20.06
N TYR A 351 8.09 29.98 19.07
CA TYR A 351 7.70 29.38 17.79
C TYR A 351 8.75 29.68 16.72
N TYR A 352 9.24 28.66 16.01
CA TYR A 352 10.21 28.82 14.92
C TYR A 352 9.70 28.08 13.68
N ASN A 353 9.57 28.79 12.56
CA ASN A 353 8.98 28.27 11.33
C ASN A 353 10.09 27.91 10.34
N ASP A 354 10.77 26.77 10.54
CA ASP A 354 11.66 26.22 9.53
C ASP A 354 11.60 24.69 9.51
N THR A 355 11.55 24.12 8.31
CA THR A 355 11.33 22.71 7.98
C THR A 355 12.53 21.80 8.24
N LEU A 356 13.57 22.29 8.92
CA LEU A 356 14.77 21.54 9.28
C LEU A 356 15.01 21.62 10.80
N SER A 357 14.36 20.71 11.52
CA SER A 357 14.72 20.14 12.84
C SER A 357 15.33 21.09 13.90
N THR A 358 14.53 21.30 14.96
CA THR A 358 14.78 21.98 16.26
C THR A 358 14.54 23.49 16.31
N SER A 359 13.52 23.88 17.10
CA SER A 359 13.24 25.27 17.46
C SER A 359 14.37 25.83 18.32
N MET A 360 15.29 26.56 17.68
CA MET A 360 16.46 27.14 18.31
C MET A 360 16.11 28.44 19.06
N VAL A 361 16.65 28.60 20.27
CA VAL A 361 16.47 29.81 21.08
C VAL A 361 17.82 30.28 21.56
N ILE A 362 18.19 31.55 21.34
CA ILE A 362 19.51 32.09 21.68
C ILE A 362 19.38 33.15 22.78
N ASN A 363 20.12 32.99 23.87
CA ASN A 363 20.18 33.99 24.95
C ASN A 363 21.62 34.21 25.45
N ALA A 364 21.89 35.40 25.98
CA ALA A 364 23.10 35.67 26.75
C ALA A 364 23.11 34.86 28.06
N GLU A 365 24.30 34.56 28.59
CA GLU A 365 24.48 33.90 29.88
C GLU A 365 23.73 34.69 30.99
N ASN A 366 23.04 33.97 31.88
CA ASN A 366 22.14 34.49 32.92
C ASN A 366 20.88 35.23 32.40
N GLY A 367 20.58 35.14 31.10
CA GLY A 367 19.30 35.60 30.56
C GLY A 367 18.12 34.78 31.09
N ALA A 368 16.95 35.43 31.20
CA ALA A 368 15.69 34.73 31.47
C ALA A 368 15.00 34.33 30.17
N ARG A 369 14.51 33.09 30.08
CA ARG A 369 13.72 32.62 28.96
C ARG A 369 12.47 31.91 29.45
N GLN A 370 11.32 32.29 28.88
CA GLN A 370 10.05 31.62 29.07
C GLN A 370 9.76 30.70 27.87
N PHE A 371 9.19 29.55 28.19
CA PHE A 371 8.63 28.57 27.27
C PHE A 371 7.15 28.40 27.63
N SER A 372 6.26 28.35 26.65
CA SER A 372 4.84 28.16 26.87
C SER A 372 4.24 27.20 25.86
N ILE A 373 3.11 26.60 26.24
CA ILE A 373 2.31 25.70 25.41
C ILE A 373 0.82 25.97 25.62
N VAL A 374 0.04 25.70 24.57
CA VAL A 374 -1.42 25.60 24.57
C VAL A 374 -1.78 24.22 24.05
N VAL A 375 -2.73 23.57 24.69
CA VAL A 375 -3.15 22.19 24.42
C VAL A 375 -4.66 22.16 24.16
N ASP A 376 -5.09 21.32 23.22
CA ASP A 376 -6.49 21.18 22.81
C ASP A 376 -7.42 20.52 23.85
N GLN A 377 -6.88 20.01 24.94
CA GLN A 377 -7.62 19.32 26.00
C GLN A 377 -6.95 19.44 27.37
N LEU A 378 -7.68 19.09 28.44
CA LEU A 378 -7.14 19.09 29.81
C LEU A 378 -6.06 18.02 29.98
N VAL A 379 -4.86 18.46 30.38
CA VAL A 379 -3.67 17.62 30.55
C VAL A 379 -2.89 17.98 31.80
N ASN A 380 -2.02 17.06 32.21
CA ASN A 380 -0.89 17.36 33.07
C ASN A 380 0.34 17.66 32.20
N VAL A 381 1.23 18.53 32.67
CA VAL A 381 2.45 18.93 31.96
C VAL A 381 3.65 18.71 32.88
N SER A 382 4.65 18.01 32.37
CA SER A 382 5.99 17.90 32.96
C SER A 382 6.98 18.69 32.09
N TRP A 383 7.53 19.76 32.65
CA TRP A 383 8.60 20.53 32.04
C TRP A 383 9.94 19.89 32.41
N GLN A 384 10.79 19.66 31.41
CA GLN A 384 12.08 19.01 31.59
C GLN A 384 13.21 19.80 30.94
N ILE A 385 14.40 19.73 31.54
CA ILE A 385 15.66 20.19 30.95
C ILE A 385 16.63 19.01 30.89
N ASN A 386 17.11 18.66 29.70
CA ASN A 386 17.95 17.49 29.44
C ASN A 386 17.37 16.20 30.06
N GLY A 387 16.05 16.03 29.95
CA GLY A 387 15.31 14.89 30.52
C GLY A 387 15.07 14.94 32.03
N THR A 388 15.52 15.98 32.73
CA THR A 388 15.28 16.16 34.17
C THR A 388 14.07 17.05 34.40
N GLU A 389 13.09 16.59 35.17
CA GLU A 389 11.89 17.37 35.51
C GLU A 389 12.22 18.61 36.36
N VAL A 390 11.72 19.76 35.94
CA VAL A 390 11.96 21.07 36.56
C VAL A 390 10.68 21.76 37.02
N GLN A 391 9.51 21.44 36.46
CA GLN A 391 8.21 21.98 36.87
C GLN A 391 7.08 21.05 36.41
N THR A 392 6.00 20.96 37.19
CA THR A 392 4.76 20.29 36.79
C THR A 392 3.55 21.22 36.87
N ASN A 393 2.59 21.04 35.96
CA ASN A 393 1.27 21.65 36.00
C ASN A 393 0.21 20.53 35.87
N ALA A 394 -0.90 20.60 36.60
CA ALA A 394 -1.92 19.55 36.58
C ALA A 394 -3.28 20.12 36.15
N SER A 395 -4.00 19.36 35.34
CA SER A 395 -5.36 19.68 34.86
C SER A 395 -5.49 21.08 34.24
N ILE A 396 -4.65 21.38 33.24
CA ILE A 396 -4.64 22.66 32.53
C ILE A 396 -4.77 22.48 31.02
N THR A 397 -5.06 23.57 30.30
CA THR A 397 -4.99 23.67 28.82
C THR A 397 -3.87 24.58 28.35
N GLU A 398 -3.25 25.33 29.27
CA GLU A 398 -2.14 26.24 29.00
C GLU A 398 -1.12 26.13 30.14
N ALA A 399 0.16 26.16 29.81
CA ALA A 399 1.24 26.14 30.80
C ALA A 399 2.44 26.94 30.30
N SER A 400 3.24 27.45 31.24
CA SER A 400 4.54 28.03 30.92
C SER A 400 5.59 27.72 31.99
N TYR A 401 6.84 27.70 31.56
CA TYR A 401 8.03 27.53 32.39
C TYR A 401 9.03 28.62 32.07
N THR A 402 9.57 29.30 33.08
CA THR A 402 10.60 30.32 32.91
C THR A 402 11.91 29.90 33.59
N ASN A 403 12.98 29.73 32.81
CA ASN A 403 14.33 29.56 33.35
C ASN A 403 15.01 30.94 33.47
N ARG A 404 15.57 31.28 34.63
CA ARG A 404 16.23 32.60 34.89
C ARG A 404 17.73 32.50 35.17
N SER A 405 18.32 31.33 35.02
CA SER A 405 19.72 31.05 35.37
C SER A 405 20.38 30.25 34.25
N ALA A 406 20.25 30.76 33.02
CA ALA A 406 20.81 30.19 31.82
C ALA A 406 22.34 30.09 31.94
N LYS A 407 22.88 28.88 31.99
CA LYS A 407 24.34 28.66 31.90
C LYS A 407 24.73 28.41 30.45
N THR A 408 25.93 28.85 30.06
CA THR A 408 26.47 28.63 28.72
C THR A 408 26.42 27.16 28.33
N GLY A 409 25.93 26.87 27.12
CA GLY A 409 25.76 25.50 26.61
C GLY A 409 24.49 25.29 25.77
N ILE A 410 24.26 24.04 25.41
CA ILE A 410 23.09 23.58 24.65
C ILE A 410 22.17 22.82 25.62
N TRP A 411 20.90 23.21 25.69
CA TRP A 411 19.90 22.65 26.61
C TRP A 411 18.68 22.15 25.84
N ASN A 412 18.25 20.92 26.08
CA ASN A 412 17.00 20.40 25.55
C ASN A 412 15.89 20.68 26.56
N VAL A 413 14.98 21.58 26.23
CA VAL A 413 13.81 21.89 27.06
C VAL A 413 12.62 21.15 26.48
N SER A 414 11.89 20.39 27.28
CA SER A 414 10.71 19.65 26.81
C SER A 414 9.49 19.97 27.67
N ALA A 415 8.33 20.13 27.04
CA ALA A 415 7.03 20.11 27.69
C ALA A 415 6.33 18.79 27.32
N ILE A 416 6.29 17.86 28.27
CA ILE A 416 5.60 16.58 28.12
C ILE A 416 4.19 16.74 28.64
N VAL A 417 3.20 16.70 27.75
CA VAL A 417 1.78 16.80 28.10
C VAL A 417 1.15 15.43 28.08
N TYR A 418 0.32 15.11 29.07
CA TYR A 418 -0.29 13.79 29.17
C TYR A 418 -1.63 13.80 29.90
N ASN A 419 -2.52 12.89 29.50
CA ASN A 419 -3.76 12.55 30.19
C ASN A 419 -4.15 11.10 29.87
N GLN A 420 -5.40 10.71 30.19
CA GLN A 420 -5.91 9.37 29.92
C GLN A 420 -5.98 9.04 28.42
N ASN A 421 -6.02 10.03 27.52
CA ASN A 421 -6.07 9.82 26.07
C ASN A 421 -4.68 9.56 25.49
N GLY A 422 -3.60 10.01 26.15
CA GLY A 422 -2.22 9.72 25.77
C GLY A 422 -1.25 10.86 26.09
N THR A 423 -0.15 10.93 25.35
CA THR A 423 0.94 11.89 25.58
C THR A 423 1.34 12.62 24.30
N ALA A 424 1.71 13.89 24.42
CA ALA A 424 2.40 14.65 23.38
C ALA A 424 3.58 15.42 23.99
N ILE A 425 4.54 15.79 23.15
CA ILE A 425 5.78 16.43 23.61
C ILE A 425 6.14 17.55 22.65
N GLN A 426 6.42 18.74 23.20
CA GLN A 426 7.14 19.79 22.49
C GLN A 426 8.56 19.86 23.05
N THR A 427 9.57 19.96 22.18
CA THR A 427 10.97 20.12 22.58
C THR A 427 11.60 21.32 21.90
N TRP A 428 12.38 22.09 22.65
CA TRP A 428 13.22 23.18 22.19
C TRP A 428 14.69 22.87 22.43
N THR A 429 15.54 23.31 21.49
CA THR A 429 16.99 23.33 21.70
C THR A 429 17.39 24.76 22.03
N TRP A 430 17.73 24.98 23.30
CA TRP A 430 18.06 26.28 23.86
C TRP A 430 19.58 26.46 23.92
N TYR A 431 20.08 27.41 23.15
CA TYR A 431 21.47 27.78 23.01
C TYR A 431 21.77 29.00 23.88
N VAL A 432 22.68 28.86 24.83
CA VAL A 432 23.09 29.95 25.72
C VAL A 432 24.54 30.30 25.42
N ASN A 433 24.75 31.52 24.90
CA ASN A 433 26.05 32.14 24.66
C ASN A 433 27.04 31.29 23.82
N ILE A 434 26.58 30.69 22.72
CA ILE A 434 27.47 30.11 21.70
C ILE A 434 27.65 31.11 20.56
N SER A 435 28.90 31.42 20.20
CA SER A 435 29.20 32.02 18.89
C SER A 435 28.94 30.96 17.84
N PHE A 436 28.15 31.28 16.82
CA PHE A 436 27.97 30.38 15.68
C PHE A 436 29.19 30.45 14.76
N PRO A 437 29.60 29.32 14.15
CA PRO A 437 30.88 29.22 13.45
C PRO A 437 30.79 29.51 11.94
N VAL A 438 29.63 29.91 11.42
CA VAL A 438 29.45 30.30 10.03
C VAL A 438 28.94 31.72 10.00
N HIS A 439 29.55 32.59 9.20
CA HIS A 439 29.23 34.01 9.20
C HIS A 439 28.94 34.51 7.79
N ASN A 440 27.84 35.24 7.64
CA ASN A 440 27.64 36.09 6.49
C ASN A 440 28.29 37.45 6.80
N VAL A 441 29.38 37.77 6.09
CA VAL A 441 30.17 38.98 6.32
C VAL A 441 29.37 40.24 6.00
N ASP A 442 28.46 40.17 5.04
CA ASP A 442 27.72 41.33 4.55
C ASP A 442 26.60 41.75 5.51
N THR A 443 26.01 40.78 6.22
CA THR A 443 24.92 41.04 7.19
C THR A 443 25.39 41.03 8.64
N ALA A 444 26.64 40.63 8.90
CA ALA A 444 27.19 40.33 10.23
C ALA A 444 26.39 39.29 11.02
N GLN A 445 25.52 38.53 10.35
CA GLN A 445 24.77 37.42 10.95
C GLN A 445 25.64 36.17 10.99
N SER A 446 25.42 35.35 12.02
CA SER A 446 26.14 34.10 12.22
C SER A 446 25.15 32.93 12.34
N PHE A 447 25.52 31.77 11.83
CA PHE A 447 24.66 30.64 11.57
C PHE A 447 25.30 29.32 12.03
N PRO A 448 24.50 28.37 12.55
CA PRO A 448 25.02 27.09 13.04
C PRO A 448 25.57 26.17 11.93
N THR A 449 25.10 26.29 10.69
CA THR A 449 25.50 25.42 9.56
C THR A 449 25.76 26.22 8.29
N ILE A 450 26.53 25.65 7.36
CA ILE A 450 26.87 26.30 6.09
C ILE A 450 25.63 26.38 5.21
N HIS A 451 24.85 25.30 5.12
CA HIS A 451 23.64 25.28 4.32
C HIS A 451 22.64 26.36 4.77
N TYR A 452 22.46 26.54 6.08
CA TYR A 452 21.54 27.54 6.62
C TYR A 452 22.00 28.97 6.32
N ALA A 453 23.31 29.25 6.43
CA ALA A 453 23.86 30.55 6.07
C ALA A 453 23.59 30.90 4.59
N ILE A 454 23.67 29.91 3.70
CA ILE A 454 23.42 30.10 2.26
C ILE A 454 21.93 30.32 1.97
N SER A 455 21.07 29.49 2.55
CA SER A 455 19.63 29.52 2.27
C SER A 455 18.92 30.69 2.95
N HIS A 456 19.51 31.29 3.98
CA HIS A 456 18.92 32.40 4.74
C HIS A 456 18.41 33.54 3.84
N ALA A 457 17.26 34.13 4.20
CA ALA A 457 16.58 35.13 3.39
C ALA A 457 17.43 36.39 3.16
N ASP A 458 18.23 36.78 4.16
CA ASP A 458 19.11 37.96 4.09
C ASP A 458 20.43 37.70 3.34
N THR A 459 20.71 36.44 2.97
CA THR A 459 21.88 36.12 2.14
C THR A 459 21.50 36.34 0.68
N GLU A 460 22.05 37.38 0.06
CA GLU A 460 21.78 37.75 -1.33
C GLU A 460 22.85 37.21 -2.30
N ASN A 461 22.59 37.32 -3.61
CA ASN A 461 23.63 37.05 -4.60
C ASN A 461 24.77 38.07 -4.46
N GLY A 462 26.01 37.59 -4.51
CA GLY A 462 27.23 38.34 -4.26
C GLY A 462 27.74 38.23 -2.83
N SER A 463 26.97 37.62 -1.91
CA SER A 463 27.37 37.53 -0.51
C SER A 463 28.65 36.73 -0.26
N THR A 464 29.32 37.02 0.86
CA THR A 464 30.49 36.29 1.35
C THR A 464 30.14 35.55 2.64
N ILE A 465 30.15 34.21 2.55
CA ILE A 465 30.04 33.30 3.68
C ILE A 465 31.44 32.84 4.08
N ILE A 466 31.81 33.11 5.33
CA ILE A 466 33.05 32.62 5.94
C ILE A 466 32.73 31.55 6.97
N VAL A 467 33.57 30.51 7.02
CA VAL A 467 33.36 29.33 7.86
C VAL A 467 34.57 29.14 8.77
N ASP A 468 34.35 29.10 10.07
CA ASP A 468 35.42 28.86 11.05
C ASP A 468 35.98 27.43 10.97
N PRO A 469 37.19 27.19 11.52
CA PRO A 469 37.71 25.84 11.67
C PRO A 469 36.74 24.91 12.40
N GLY A 470 36.53 23.71 11.85
CA GLY A 470 35.56 22.77 12.38
C GLY A 470 35.22 21.63 11.42
N ASN A 471 34.44 20.66 11.92
CA ASN A 471 33.91 19.55 11.14
C ASN A 471 32.40 19.70 10.99
N TYR A 472 31.96 19.96 9.77
CA TYR A 472 30.58 20.25 9.38
C TYR A 472 30.02 19.01 8.67
N ILE A 473 29.07 18.33 9.32
CA ILE A 473 28.43 17.14 8.77
C ILE A 473 27.11 17.56 8.12
N GLU A 474 27.13 17.81 6.82
CA GLU A 474 26.00 18.30 6.03
C GLU A 474 26.22 18.08 4.53
N ASN A 475 25.13 18.07 3.76
CA ASN A 475 25.15 18.10 2.29
C ASN A 475 24.74 19.51 1.84
N VAL A 476 25.71 20.30 1.39
CA VAL A 476 25.57 21.75 1.18
C VAL A 476 25.09 22.04 -0.24
N HIS A 477 23.96 22.73 -0.35
CA HIS A 477 23.45 23.22 -1.64
C HIS A 477 23.74 24.72 -1.81
N VAL A 478 24.58 25.05 -2.79
CA VAL A 478 24.95 26.43 -3.15
C VAL A 478 24.08 26.90 -4.31
N THR A 479 22.94 27.51 -3.96
CA THR A 479 21.88 27.93 -4.89
C THR A 479 21.92 29.42 -5.26
N LYS A 480 22.80 30.18 -4.62
CA LYS A 480 23.01 31.61 -4.86
C LYS A 480 24.44 31.84 -5.34
N SER A 481 24.64 32.85 -6.18
CA SER A 481 25.99 33.28 -6.60
C SER A 481 26.69 33.87 -5.39
N LEU A 482 27.71 33.23 -4.82
CA LEU A 482 28.36 33.68 -3.58
C LEU A 482 29.82 33.24 -3.45
N THR A 483 30.53 33.83 -2.51
CA THR A 483 31.85 33.33 -2.05
C THR A 483 31.65 32.52 -0.77
N LEU A 484 32.07 31.26 -0.79
CA LEU A 484 32.12 30.38 0.36
C LEU A 484 33.59 30.06 0.65
N ARG A 485 34.10 30.44 1.82
CA ARG A 485 35.50 30.18 2.17
C ARG A 485 35.75 29.90 3.65
N SER A 486 36.74 29.08 3.95
CA SER A 486 37.22 28.94 5.33
C SER A 486 37.88 30.24 5.82
N THR A 487 37.79 30.52 7.12
CA THR A 487 38.52 31.63 7.76
C THR A 487 39.99 31.33 7.98
N SER A 488 40.41 30.05 8.09
CA SER A 488 41.82 29.68 8.20
C SER A 488 42.56 29.75 6.86
N GLY A 489 41.84 29.50 5.75
CA GLY A 489 42.42 29.36 4.42
C GLY A 489 43.23 28.07 4.23
N ASN A 490 43.40 27.26 5.28
CA ASN A 490 44.02 25.94 5.23
C ASN A 490 42.92 24.86 5.22
N PRO A 491 42.79 24.07 4.13
CA PRO A 491 41.77 23.03 3.98
C PRO A 491 41.68 22.03 5.12
N GLU A 492 42.79 21.72 5.80
CA GLU A 492 42.83 20.75 6.90
C GLU A 492 42.02 21.20 8.12
N ASP A 493 41.81 22.50 8.30
CA ASP A 493 41.15 23.04 9.50
C ASP A 493 39.63 23.06 9.39
N THR A 494 39.07 23.06 8.17
CA THR A 494 37.62 23.17 7.92
C THR A 494 37.16 22.04 7.01
N THR A 495 36.52 21.04 7.61
CA THR A 495 36.00 19.87 6.89
C THR A 495 34.49 20.00 6.66
N ILE A 496 34.05 19.83 5.42
CA ILE A 496 32.67 19.54 5.04
C ILE A 496 32.58 18.05 4.72
N GLN A 497 31.81 17.32 5.51
CA GLN A 497 31.60 15.89 5.39
C GLN A 497 30.13 15.60 5.06
N ALA A 498 29.86 14.75 4.08
CA ALA A 498 28.49 14.35 3.75
C ALA A 498 27.76 13.77 4.99
N ALA A 499 26.55 14.27 5.24
CA ALA A 499 25.64 13.67 6.21
C ALA A 499 24.95 12.45 5.59
N ASP A 500 24.58 12.55 4.31
CA ASP A 500 24.10 11.47 3.45
C ASP A 500 25.16 11.11 2.40
N PRO A 501 25.82 9.93 2.51
CA PRO A 501 26.79 9.45 1.53
C PRO A 501 26.22 9.20 0.13
N ASP A 502 24.89 9.06 0.01
CA ASP A 502 24.15 8.86 -1.24
C ASP A 502 23.80 10.19 -1.96
N ASP A 503 24.26 11.33 -1.44
CA ASP A 503 24.17 12.65 -2.05
C ASP A 503 25.57 13.30 -2.21
N HIS A 504 25.65 14.39 -2.99
CA HIS A 504 26.87 15.17 -3.15
C HIS A 504 27.22 15.91 -1.84
N VAL A 505 28.50 16.11 -1.54
CA VAL A 505 28.89 16.86 -0.32
C VAL A 505 28.56 18.34 -0.51
N VAL A 506 28.96 18.92 -1.65
CA VAL A 506 28.68 20.30 -2.02
C VAL A 506 28.14 20.35 -3.45
N ALA A 507 26.87 20.73 -3.59
CA ALA A 507 26.18 20.86 -4.86
C ALA A 507 26.00 22.33 -5.25
N VAL A 508 26.67 22.74 -6.32
CA VAL A 508 26.61 24.09 -6.88
C VAL A 508 25.66 24.10 -8.07
N THR A 509 24.63 24.94 -7.98
CA THR A 509 23.62 25.14 -9.04
C THR A 509 23.49 26.59 -9.47
N ALA A 510 24.36 27.47 -8.98
CA ALA A 510 24.38 28.89 -9.31
C ALA A 510 25.68 29.26 -10.02
N ASP A 511 25.59 30.20 -10.97
CA ASP A 511 26.74 30.78 -11.64
C ASP A 511 27.56 31.66 -10.69
N ASN A 512 28.81 31.93 -11.05
CA ASN A 512 29.68 32.90 -10.35
C ASN A 512 29.85 32.60 -8.85
N VAL A 513 30.03 31.32 -8.52
CA VAL A 513 30.32 30.85 -7.15
C VAL A 513 31.83 30.68 -6.96
N SER A 514 32.36 31.09 -5.81
CA SER A 514 33.75 30.86 -5.42
C SER A 514 33.82 29.98 -4.17
N ILE A 515 34.56 28.87 -4.22
CA ILE A 515 34.72 27.93 -3.08
C ILE A 515 36.20 27.69 -2.79
N SER A 516 36.63 27.95 -1.55
CA SER A 516 38.03 27.74 -1.14
C SER A 516 38.28 27.44 0.34
N GLY A 517 39.38 26.73 0.61
CA GLY A 517 39.87 26.48 1.97
C GLY A 517 39.18 25.33 2.69
N PHE A 518 38.56 24.38 1.99
CA PHE A 518 37.83 23.28 2.61
C PHE A 518 38.45 21.92 2.32
N THR A 519 38.39 21.03 3.31
CA THR A 519 38.38 19.58 3.06
C THR A 519 36.96 19.13 2.76
N VAL A 520 36.72 18.43 1.64
CA VAL A 520 35.40 17.99 1.18
C VAL A 520 35.40 16.46 0.99
N LYS A 521 34.62 15.73 1.79
CA LYS A 521 34.67 14.25 1.85
C LYS A 521 33.34 13.56 2.18
N GLY A 522 33.27 12.26 1.95
CA GLY A 522 32.21 11.38 2.46
C GLY A 522 31.08 11.02 1.49
N ALA A 523 31.04 11.60 0.29
CA ALA A 523 30.12 11.18 -0.78
C ALA A 523 30.62 9.90 -1.45
N THR A 524 30.37 8.76 -0.81
CA THR A 524 30.97 7.46 -1.16
C THR A 524 30.11 6.62 -2.13
N ALA A 525 28.83 6.96 -2.31
CA ALA A 525 27.96 6.27 -3.24
C ALA A 525 28.35 6.49 -4.70
N GLU A 526 27.98 5.54 -5.56
CA GLU A 526 28.29 5.59 -6.98
C GLU A 526 27.73 6.88 -7.63
N GLN A 527 28.58 7.55 -8.41
CA GLN A 527 28.30 8.82 -9.10
C GLN A 527 28.09 10.05 -8.20
N ARG A 528 28.31 9.95 -6.88
CA ARG A 528 28.30 11.13 -5.99
C ARG A 528 29.66 11.80 -5.93
N ALA A 529 29.63 13.12 -5.79
CA ALA A 529 30.82 13.94 -5.89
C ALA A 529 31.05 14.71 -4.59
N GLY A 530 32.34 14.93 -4.27
CA GLY A 530 32.71 15.92 -3.25
C GLY A 530 32.18 17.29 -3.64
N LEU A 531 32.52 17.75 -4.85
CA LEU A 531 31.99 18.97 -5.44
C LEU A 531 31.28 18.65 -6.75
N THR A 532 30.03 19.08 -6.91
CA THR A 532 29.33 19.00 -8.20
C THR A 532 28.91 20.39 -8.67
N LEU A 533 29.14 20.68 -9.95
CA LEU A 533 28.62 21.86 -10.64
C LEU A 533 27.63 21.36 -11.70
N ASN A 534 26.36 21.76 -11.58
CA ASN A 534 25.31 21.31 -12.50
C ASN A 534 24.69 22.52 -13.19
N GLY A 535 24.95 22.66 -14.49
CA GLY A 535 24.52 23.83 -15.26
C GLY A 535 25.02 25.16 -14.70
N SER A 536 26.21 25.18 -14.08
CA SER A 536 26.75 26.35 -13.38
C SER A 536 28.00 26.87 -14.10
N ASP A 537 27.98 28.14 -14.48
CA ASP A 537 29.04 28.77 -15.25
C ASP A 537 29.82 29.79 -14.43
N ARG A 538 31.07 30.07 -14.86
CA ARG A 538 31.93 31.14 -14.29
C ARG A 538 32.24 30.97 -12.80
N CYS A 539 32.20 29.76 -12.28
CA CYS A 539 32.59 29.46 -10.90
C CYS A 539 34.12 29.32 -10.77
N THR A 540 34.63 29.56 -9.58
CA THR A 540 36.04 29.37 -9.22
C THR A 540 36.15 28.39 -8.06
N ILE A 541 36.81 27.26 -8.28
CA ILE A 541 37.05 26.24 -7.25
C ILE A 541 38.55 26.17 -7.02
N SER A 542 39.01 26.56 -5.84
CA SER A 542 40.44 26.63 -5.58
C SER A 542 40.84 26.44 -4.13
N GLY A 543 42.02 25.88 -3.88
CA GLY A 543 42.52 25.75 -2.52
C GLY A 543 41.70 24.77 -1.67
N ASN A 544 41.22 23.66 -2.23
CA ASN A 544 40.42 22.67 -1.50
C ASN A 544 41.07 21.29 -1.48
N HIS A 545 40.91 20.53 -0.40
CA HIS A 545 41.23 19.11 -0.30
C HIS A 545 39.98 18.27 -0.55
N VAL A 546 39.83 17.76 -1.76
CA VAL A 546 38.65 16.99 -2.17
C VAL A 546 39.04 15.52 -2.20
N VAL A 547 38.67 14.78 -1.16
CA VAL A 547 39.23 13.45 -0.89
C VAL A 547 38.19 12.45 -0.42
N GLY A 548 38.39 11.17 -0.75
CA GLY A 548 37.54 10.08 -0.23
C GLY A 548 36.09 10.09 -0.73
N ASN A 549 35.86 10.62 -1.93
CA ASN A 549 34.55 10.60 -2.60
C ASN A 549 34.58 9.65 -3.82
N TRP A 550 33.40 9.36 -4.40
CA TRP A 550 33.34 8.63 -5.66
C TRP A 550 33.86 9.45 -6.83
N TYR A 551 33.28 10.63 -7.08
CA TYR A 551 33.90 11.69 -7.88
C TYR A 551 34.52 12.74 -6.95
N GLY A 552 35.73 13.21 -7.24
CA GLY A 552 36.28 14.38 -6.57
C GLY A 552 35.46 15.61 -6.91
N ILE A 553 35.53 15.98 -8.19
CA ILE A 553 34.70 17.04 -8.77
C ILE A 553 33.98 16.54 -10.02
N HIS A 554 32.71 16.91 -10.19
CA HIS A 554 31.93 16.60 -11.39
C HIS A 554 31.29 17.87 -11.95
N LEU A 555 31.61 18.20 -13.20
CA LEU A 555 31.07 19.34 -13.94
C LEU A 555 30.15 18.80 -15.02
N HIS A 556 28.85 18.97 -14.80
CA HIS A 556 27.81 18.51 -15.71
C HIS A 556 27.16 19.71 -16.39
N HIS A 557 27.26 19.78 -17.71
CA HIS A 557 26.74 20.87 -18.54
C HIS A 557 27.17 22.27 -18.06
N SER A 558 28.38 22.38 -17.55
CA SER A 558 28.92 23.58 -16.89
C SER A 558 30.13 24.11 -17.65
N ASN A 559 30.24 25.42 -17.86
CA ASN A 559 31.25 26.03 -18.72
C ASN A 559 31.93 27.26 -18.10
N ASN A 560 33.13 27.57 -18.60
CA ASN A 560 33.92 28.73 -18.19
C ASN A 560 34.22 28.74 -16.68
N ASN A 561 34.26 27.58 -16.03
CA ASN A 561 34.68 27.46 -14.65
C ASN A 561 36.21 27.37 -14.57
N THR A 562 36.80 27.90 -13.50
CA THR A 562 38.25 27.85 -13.25
C THR A 562 38.55 27.00 -12.02
N ILE A 563 39.28 25.91 -12.20
CA ILE A 563 39.59 24.92 -11.17
C ILE A 563 41.11 24.83 -11.05
N TYR A 564 41.67 25.29 -9.94
CA TYR A 564 43.13 25.33 -9.74
C TYR A 564 43.50 25.26 -8.27
N ASN A 565 44.72 24.83 -7.97
CA ASN A 565 45.27 24.74 -6.62
C ASN A 565 44.40 23.87 -5.67
N ASN A 566 43.73 22.84 -6.18
CA ASN A 566 43.01 21.86 -5.37
C ASN A 566 43.80 20.55 -5.27
N HIS A 567 43.51 19.73 -4.27
CA HIS A 567 44.04 18.38 -4.11
C HIS A 567 42.92 17.36 -4.35
N PHE A 568 43.05 16.53 -5.38
CA PHE A 568 42.08 15.49 -5.71
C PHE A 568 42.63 14.08 -5.41
N ALA A 569 42.03 13.41 -4.42
CA ALA A 569 42.31 12.02 -4.06
C ALA A 569 41.03 11.21 -3.86
N ASN A 570 40.43 10.75 -4.96
CA ASN A 570 39.10 10.14 -5.01
C ASN A 570 39.10 8.90 -5.91
N THR A 571 37.99 8.15 -5.91
CA THR A 571 37.84 6.97 -6.79
C THR A 571 37.95 7.37 -8.26
N LYS A 572 37.34 8.51 -8.63
CA LYS A 572 37.54 9.23 -9.87
C LYS A 572 37.80 10.69 -9.54
N ASN A 573 38.96 11.24 -9.91
CA ASN A 573 39.32 12.59 -9.47
C ASN A 573 38.46 13.69 -10.11
N ALA A 574 38.11 13.56 -11.38
CA ALA A 574 37.26 14.51 -12.09
C ALA A 574 36.33 13.84 -13.10
N GLY A 575 35.25 14.55 -13.46
CA GLY A 575 34.46 14.33 -14.67
C GLY A 575 33.97 15.66 -15.20
N ASP A 576 34.12 15.90 -16.51
CA ASP A 576 33.81 17.19 -17.14
C ASP A 576 33.41 16.98 -18.60
N ASP A 577 32.20 17.42 -18.95
CA ASP A 577 31.64 17.38 -20.30
C ASP A 577 31.59 18.77 -20.99
N GLY A 578 32.13 19.81 -20.34
CA GLY A 578 32.06 21.19 -20.79
C GLY A 578 33.41 21.82 -21.18
N GLY A 579 33.40 23.12 -21.43
CA GLY A 579 34.59 23.94 -21.71
C GLY A 579 35.08 24.66 -20.46
N ASN A 580 35.87 23.98 -19.63
CA ASN A 580 36.38 24.51 -18.35
C ASN A 580 37.92 24.65 -18.35
N ILE A 581 38.42 25.45 -17.40
CA ILE A 581 39.84 25.75 -17.25
C ILE A 581 40.36 25.05 -15.99
N TRP A 582 41.36 24.18 -16.16
CA TRP A 582 41.86 23.29 -15.11
C TRP A 582 43.22 23.70 -14.51
N ASN A 583 43.67 24.92 -14.81
CA ASN A 583 44.84 25.53 -14.17
C ASN A 583 44.74 27.05 -14.23
N ALA A 584 45.36 27.72 -13.27
CA ALA A 584 45.61 29.15 -13.33
C ALA A 584 46.89 29.44 -14.14
N THR A 585 47.11 30.71 -14.48
CA THR A 585 48.41 31.17 -14.97
C THR A 585 49.47 30.98 -13.89
N LYS A 586 50.65 30.49 -14.24
CA LYS A 586 51.77 30.33 -13.30
C LYS A 586 52.14 31.67 -12.66
N VAL A 587 51.98 31.77 -11.35
CA VAL A 587 52.30 32.97 -10.56
C VAL A 587 52.97 32.57 -9.25
N ASN A 588 53.85 33.43 -8.74
CA ASN A 588 54.54 33.20 -7.47
C ASN A 588 53.51 33.19 -6.32
N GLY A 589 53.52 32.14 -5.49
CA GLY A 589 52.59 31.96 -4.38
C GLY A 589 52.58 30.51 -3.90
N THR A 590 52.45 30.32 -2.58
CA THR A 590 52.42 28.98 -1.98
C THR A 590 51.18 28.21 -2.45
N ASN A 591 51.41 27.08 -3.10
CA ASN A 591 50.34 26.19 -3.55
C ASN A 591 49.93 25.17 -2.48
N ILE A 592 48.88 24.39 -2.75
CA ILE A 592 48.27 23.46 -1.81
C ILE A 592 49.19 22.28 -1.44
N CYS A 593 50.23 22.03 -2.23
CA CYS A 593 51.29 21.07 -1.92
C CYS A 593 52.46 21.72 -1.17
N GLY A 594 52.43 23.02 -0.88
CA GLY A 594 53.51 23.77 -0.23
C GLY A 594 54.61 24.27 -1.17
N GLY A 595 54.46 24.10 -2.50
CA GLY A 595 55.40 24.61 -3.50
C GLY A 595 55.26 26.12 -3.75
N SER A 596 56.29 26.76 -4.31
CA SER A 596 56.36 28.23 -4.46
C SER A 596 55.54 28.82 -5.61
N TRP A 597 54.89 27.99 -6.43
CA TRP A 597 54.16 28.44 -7.62
C TRP A 597 52.72 27.95 -7.61
N LEU A 598 51.78 28.89 -7.75
CA LEU A 598 50.40 28.58 -8.11
C LEU A 598 50.35 28.23 -9.59
N GLY A 599 49.56 27.22 -9.93
CA GLY A 599 49.44 26.71 -11.30
C GLY A 599 48.15 25.90 -11.44
N GLY A 600 48.29 24.59 -11.59
CA GLY A 600 47.19 23.63 -11.73
C GLY A 600 46.74 23.05 -10.40
N ASN A 601 46.26 21.81 -10.44
CA ASN A 601 45.77 21.04 -9.30
C ASN A 601 46.72 19.88 -9.01
N TYR A 602 46.69 19.39 -7.77
CA TYR A 602 47.30 18.14 -7.40
C TYR A 602 46.35 16.98 -7.67
N TRP A 603 46.86 15.94 -8.30
CA TRP A 603 46.10 14.76 -8.67
C TRP A 603 46.80 13.52 -8.12
N SER A 604 46.12 12.80 -7.24
CA SER A 604 46.65 11.57 -6.62
C SER A 604 47.10 10.48 -7.61
N ASP A 605 46.58 10.51 -8.84
CA ASP A 605 46.85 9.56 -9.92
C ASP A 605 47.67 10.16 -11.07
N TYR A 606 48.17 11.39 -10.94
CA TYR A 606 49.09 11.97 -11.91
C TYR A 606 50.47 11.34 -11.80
N ALA A 607 50.89 10.65 -12.86
CA ALA A 607 52.18 9.94 -12.94
C ALA A 607 53.28 10.75 -13.66
N GLY A 608 53.03 12.03 -13.95
CA GLY A 608 54.01 12.86 -14.63
C GLY A 608 55.14 13.30 -13.71
N MET A 609 56.26 13.67 -14.33
CA MET A 609 57.47 14.15 -13.68
C MET A 609 57.57 15.68 -13.74
N ASP A 610 58.09 16.27 -12.67
CA ASP A 610 58.62 17.63 -12.59
C ASP A 610 60.11 17.58 -12.97
N LEU A 611 60.44 18.10 -14.15
CA LEU A 611 61.80 18.12 -14.70
C LEU A 611 62.56 19.39 -14.31
N THR A 612 61.85 20.44 -13.90
CA THR A 612 62.42 21.73 -13.52
C THR A 612 62.58 21.92 -12.01
N ALA A 613 62.07 20.97 -11.21
CA ALA A 613 62.06 20.95 -9.76
C ALA A 613 61.37 22.19 -9.15
N ASP A 614 60.37 22.72 -9.83
CA ASP A 614 59.62 23.90 -9.38
C ASP A 614 58.27 23.56 -8.72
N GLY A 615 57.96 22.27 -8.56
CA GLY A 615 56.72 21.76 -7.98
C GLY A 615 55.56 21.65 -8.97
N LEU A 616 55.81 21.84 -10.27
CA LEU A 616 54.84 21.69 -11.36
C LEU A 616 55.26 20.57 -12.30
N GLY A 617 54.30 19.78 -12.77
CA GLY A 617 54.53 18.67 -13.67
C GLY A 617 54.80 19.13 -15.11
N ASP A 618 55.90 18.66 -15.69
CA ASP A 618 56.36 19.03 -17.05
C ASP A 618 55.97 17.99 -18.12
N THR A 619 55.54 16.80 -17.70
CA THR A 619 55.27 15.66 -18.60
C THR A 619 53.85 15.13 -18.40
N LEU A 620 53.29 14.41 -19.39
CA LEU A 620 51.88 13.99 -19.34
C LEU A 620 50.89 15.17 -19.17
N VAL A 621 51.24 16.32 -19.75
CA VAL A 621 50.40 17.53 -19.79
C VAL A 621 49.76 17.71 -21.18
N PRO A 622 48.52 18.22 -21.28
CA PRO A 622 47.63 18.48 -20.15
C PRO A 622 47.17 17.17 -19.50
N TYR A 623 47.06 17.18 -18.17
CA TYR A 623 46.48 16.07 -17.45
C TYR A 623 44.95 16.10 -17.57
N THR A 624 44.34 14.98 -17.98
CA THR A 624 42.91 14.90 -18.35
C THR A 624 42.10 13.99 -17.43
N ALA A 625 42.62 13.62 -16.25
CA ALA A 625 41.99 12.67 -15.33
C ALA A 625 41.55 11.36 -16.02
N GLY A 626 42.48 10.74 -16.76
CA GLY A 626 42.20 9.51 -17.51
C GLY A 626 41.25 9.70 -18.70
N GLY A 627 41.15 10.92 -19.25
CA GLY A 627 40.24 11.27 -20.35
C GLY A 627 38.84 11.68 -19.89
N ALA A 628 38.61 11.82 -18.59
CA ALA A 628 37.33 12.28 -18.03
C ALA A 628 37.13 13.80 -18.14
N ILE A 629 38.18 14.55 -18.49
CA ILE A 629 38.10 15.97 -18.86
C ILE A 629 37.99 16.07 -20.39
N ALA A 630 36.80 16.38 -20.90
CA ALA A 630 36.47 16.31 -22.32
C ALA A 630 37.22 17.35 -23.18
N THR A 631 37.41 18.57 -22.67
CA THR A 631 38.03 19.68 -23.40
C THR A 631 39.12 20.33 -22.56
N GLY A 632 40.35 20.41 -23.09
CA GLY A 632 41.49 20.98 -22.37
C GLY A 632 42.12 19.98 -21.41
N GLY A 633 42.31 20.40 -20.16
CA GLY A 633 42.98 19.65 -19.09
C GLY A 633 43.96 20.53 -18.33
N ASP A 634 44.58 19.96 -17.30
CA ASP A 634 45.49 20.69 -16.42
C ASP A 634 46.90 20.73 -17.03
N TYR A 635 47.32 21.92 -17.48
CA TYR A 635 48.65 22.12 -18.08
C TYR A 635 49.76 22.36 -17.06
N LEU A 636 49.42 22.55 -15.78
CA LEU A 636 50.39 22.80 -14.71
C LEU A 636 50.09 21.90 -13.49
N PRO A 637 49.95 20.57 -13.63
CA PRO A 637 49.63 19.70 -12.51
C PRO A 637 50.63 19.89 -11.37
N LEU A 638 50.17 19.99 -10.13
CA LEU A 638 51.06 20.11 -8.99
C LEU A 638 51.67 18.75 -8.67
N THR A 639 52.97 18.73 -8.37
CA THR A 639 53.65 17.54 -7.84
C THR A 639 53.80 17.67 -6.33
N PRO A 640 53.86 16.55 -5.58
CA PRO A 640 54.15 16.63 -4.16
C PRO A 640 55.55 17.23 -4.01
N VAL A 641 55.68 18.32 -3.27
CA VAL A 641 57.01 18.80 -2.90
C VAL A 641 57.64 17.71 -2.06
N SER A 642 58.82 17.22 -2.47
CA SER A 642 59.66 16.51 -1.51
C SER A 642 59.95 17.53 -0.41
N SER A 643 59.32 17.39 0.76
CA SER A 643 59.63 18.22 1.91
C SER A 643 61.11 18.07 2.16
N GLY A 644 61.91 19.02 1.69
CA GLY A 644 63.35 18.96 1.81
C GLY A 644 63.67 18.87 3.28
N THR A 645 64.40 17.83 3.70
CA THR A 645 64.78 17.59 5.09
C THR A 645 66.01 18.40 5.50
N VAL A 646 66.46 19.30 4.63
CA VAL A 646 67.57 20.23 4.87
C VAL A 646 67.10 21.63 4.57
N HIS A 647 67.19 22.53 5.54
CA HIS A 647 66.61 23.87 5.46
C HIS A 647 67.69 24.93 5.57
N ASN A 648 67.71 25.86 4.62
CA ASN A 648 68.47 27.10 4.76
C ASN A 648 67.61 28.12 5.52
N LEU A 649 67.97 28.42 6.78
CA LEU A 649 67.17 29.30 7.64
C LEU A 649 67.21 30.77 7.22
N ASP A 650 68.19 31.17 6.42
CA ASP A 650 68.33 32.55 5.97
C ASP A 650 67.52 32.81 4.69
N SER A 651 67.49 31.85 3.75
CA SER A 651 66.71 31.96 2.51
C SER A 651 65.30 31.37 2.59
N GLY A 652 65.04 30.47 3.53
CA GLY A 652 63.79 29.70 3.62
C GLY A 652 63.70 28.55 2.60
N GLU A 653 64.77 28.28 1.85
CA GLU A 653 64.81 27.18 0.89
C GLU A 653 64.96 25.82 1.59
N ASN A 654 64.27 24.81 1.05
CA ASN A 654 64.32 23.43 1.53
C ASN A 654 64.97 22.54 0.45
N PHE A 655 65.85 21.65 0.87
CA PHE A 655 66.64 20.75 0.03
C PHE A 655 66.50 19.32 0.54
N THR A 656 66.65 18.34 -0.35
CA THR A 656 66.66 16.92 0.01
C THR A 656 68.04 16.42 0.43
N THR A 657 69.11 17.16 0.09
CA THR A 657 70.51 16.80 0.41
C THR A 657 71.24 17.95 1.09
N ILE A 658 72.24 17.61 1.90
CA ILE A 658 73.08 18.61 2.59
C ILE A 658 73.98 19.30 1.57
N ARG A 659 74.45 18.57 0.55
CA ARG A 659 75.25 19.13 -0.53
C ARG A 659 74.52 20.21 -1.30
N ASP A 660 73.27 19.99 -1.71
CA ASP A 660 72.53 20.98 -2.49
C ASP A 660 72.29 22.26 -1.68
N ALA A 661 72.03 22.12 -0.38
CA ALA A 661 71.93 23.26 0.52
C ALA A 661 73.25 24.06 0.60
N ILE A 662 74.42 23.40 0.66
CA ILE A 662 75.73 24.08 0.64
C ILE A 662 75.96 24.76 -0.72
N CYS A 663 75.66 24.05 -1.81
CA CYS A 663 75.93 24.49 -3.18
C CYS A 663 74.97 25.57 -3.69
N SER A 664 73.80 25.73 -3.06
CA SER A 664 72.81 26.75 -3.44
C SER A 664 73.45 28.12 -3.60
N HIS A 665 73.02 28.84 -4.64
CA HIS A 665 73.43 30.21 -4.90
C HIS A 665 73.07 31.16 -3.75
N ASN A 666 71.97 30.87 -3.05
CA ASN A 666 71.46 31.69 -1.95
C ASN A 666 72.10 31.34 -0.60
N THR A 667 72.91 30.29 -0.52
CA THR A 667 73.73 29.98 0.66
C THR A 667 74.99 30.83 0.62
N VAL A 668 75.05 31.85 1.48
CA VAL A 668 76.15 32.83 1.59
C VAL A 668 76.93 32.63 2.90
N ASN A 669 78.03 33.36 3.07
CA ASN A 669 78.79 33.32 4.33
C ASN A 669 77.92 33.85 5.49
N GLY A 670 77.94 33.12 6.61
CA GLY A 670 77.10 33.34 7.78
C GLY A 670 75.84 32.47 7.82
N THR A 671 75.51 31.77 6.72
CA THR A 671 74.25 31.03 6.63
C THR A 671 74.14 29.87 7.63
N THR A 672 72.94 29.66 8.15
CA THR A 672 72.58 28.49 8.98
C THR A 672 71.76 27.49 8.19
N ILE A 673 72.34 26.32 7.96
CA ILE A 673 71.67 25.14 7.41
C ILE A 673 71.28 24.23 8.58
N VAL A 674 70.01 23.85 8.65
CA VAL A 674 69.52 22.86 9.61
C VAL A 674 69.07 21.59 8.89
N VAL A 675 69.31 20.44 9.52
CA VAL A 675 69.10 19.12 8.93
C VAL A 675 68.17 18.31 9.83
N ASP A 676 67.06 17.84 9.29
CA ASP A 676 66.11 17.00 10.01
C ASP A 676 66.66 15.60 10.30
N PRO A 677 66.07 14.87 11.27
CA PRO A 677 66.41 13.47 11.50
C PRO A 677 66.28 12.63 10.23
N GLY A 678 67.29 11.81 9.95
CA GLY A 678 67.38 11.05 8.71
C GLY A 678 68.78 10.48 8.43
N ILE A 679 68.89 9.73 7.33
CA ILE A 679 70.17 9.17 6.85
C ILE A 679 70.55 9.85 5.54
N TYR A 680 71.66 10.57 5.55
CA TYR A 680 72.22 11.32 4.43
C TYR A 680 73.49 10.62 3.95
N THR A 681 73.45 10.00 2.77
CA THR A 681 74.60 9.26 2.23
C THR A 681 75.36 10.15 1.24
N GLU A 682 76.34 10.90 1.75
CA GLU A 682 77.02 11.98 1.04
C GLU A 682 78.49 12.10 1.46
N ASN A 683 79.32 12.66 0.58
CA ASN A 683 80.60 13.27 0.94
C ASN A 683 80.47 14.78 0.66
N LEU A 684 80.77 15.62 1.65
CA LEU A 684 80.43 17.04 1.68
C LEU A 684 81.69 17.89 1.64
N GLU A 685 81.74 18.84 0.70
CA GLU A 685 82.80 19.85 0.64
C GLU A 685 82.25 21.18 1.14
N VAL A 686 82.67 21.58 2.36
CA VAL A 686 82.20 22.80 3.02
C VAL A 686 83.21 23.93 2.75
N ASN A 687 82.94 24.68 1.68
CA ASN A 687 83.80 25.75 1.17
C ASN A 687 83.26 27.17 1.42
N LYS A 688 82.16 27.29 2.16
CA LYS A 688 81.57 28.56 2.61
C LYS A 688 81.56 28.60 4.14
N SER A 689 81.63 29.79 4.72
CA SER A 689 81.56 29.99 6.18
C SER A 689 80.11 29.80 6.65
N VAL A 690 79.72 28.56 6.98
CA VAL A 690 78.32 28.22 7.33
C VAL A 690 78.22 27.46 8.65
N THR A 691 77.04 27.53 9.28
CA THR A 691 76.66 26.61 10.36
C THR A 691 75.80 25.50 9.77
N ILE A 692 76.15 24.24 9.99
CA ILE A 692 75.38 23.07 9.61
C ILE A 692 75.07 22.30 10.89
N ARG A 693 73.79 22.13 11.22
CA ARG A 693 73.41 21.44 12.46
C ARG A 693 72.16 20.59 12.31
N ALA A 694 72.10 19.48 13.03
CA ALA A 694 70.84 18.72 13.17
C ALA A 694 69.76 19.57 13.87
N THR A 695 68.50 19.43 13.49
CA THR A 695 67.37 20.11 14.14
C THR A 695 67.07 19.52 15.51
N SER A 696 67.20 18.20 15.66
CA SER A 696 67.06 17.47 16.94
C SER A 696 68.16 17.83 17.94
N GLY A 697 69.37 18.10 17.43
CA GLY A 697 70.59 18.21 18.24
C GLY A 697 71.06 16.88 18.83
N ASP A 698 70.40 15.76 18.53
CA ASP A 698 70.77 14.41 18.95
C ASP A 698 71.52 13.70 17.81
N PRO A 699 72.83 13.40 17.95
CA PRO A 699 73.59 12.69 16.93
C PRO A 699 72.99 11.35 16.51
N ALA A 700 72.18 10.70 17.35
CA ALA A 700 71.67 9.37 17.07
C ALA A 700 70.62 9.33 15.94
N ASP A 701 69.93 10.44 15.65
CA ASP A 701 68.81 10.47 14.71
C ASP A 701 69.12 11.18 13.37
N THR A 702 70.22 11.92 13.28
CA THR A 702 70.73 12.52 12.03
C THR A 702 72.09 11.94 11.64
N ILE A 703 72.10 11.00 10.70
CA ILE A 703 73.28 10.23 10.27
C ILE A 703 73.79 10.77 8.93
N VAL A 704 75.06 11.17 8.86
CA VAL A 704 75.75 11.50 7.61
C VAL A 704 76.80 10.41 7.33
N ARG A 705 76.55 9.61 6.29
CA ARG A 705 77.35 8.45 5.92
C ARG A 705 78.13 8.73 4.64
N ALA A 706 79.42 8.38 4.61
CA ALA A 706 80.21 8.48 3.39
C ALA A 706 79.57 7.66 2.24
N VAL A 707 79.30 8.32 1.11
CA VAL A 707 78.93 7.61 -0.14
C VAL A 707 80.14 6.93 -0.77
N ASN A 708 81.31 7.55 -0.68
CA ASN A 708 82.61 6.98 -1.02
C ASN A 708 83.48 6.93 0.23
N ALA A 709 83.77 5.71 0.69
CA ALA A 709 84.53 5.46 1.91
C ALA A 709 86.00 5.94 1.85
N SER A 710 86.52 6.23 0.65
CA SER A 710 87.86 6.80 0.44
C SER A 710 87.92 8.33 0.49
N LEU A 711 86.78 8.99 0.70
CA LEU A 711 86.67 10.45 0.83
C LEU A 711 86.13 10.81 2.21
N HIS A 712 86.44 12.02 2.66
CA HIS A 712 85.95 12.55 3.94
C HIS A 712 84.42 12.71 3.93
N VAL A 713 83.73 12.49 5.06
CA VAL A 713 82.28 12.78 5.13
C VAL A 713 82.07 14.29 5.11
N PHE A 714 82.73 15.03 5.99
CA PHE A 714 82.83 16.49 5.95
C PHE A 714 84.26 16.92 5.65
N ALA A 715 84.50 17.49 4.47
CA ALA A 715 85.74 18.19 4.12
C ALA A 715 85.55 19.70 4.29
N ILE A 716 86.00 20.23 5.42
CA ILE A 716 85.88 21.64 5.80
C ILE A 716 87.09 22.41 5.27
N ARG A 717 86.81 23.37 4.38
CA ARG A 717 87.81 24.21 3.69
C ARG A 717 87.59 25.71 3.85
N ALA A 718 86.58 26.13 4.59
CA ALA A 718 86.32 27.53 4.92
C ALA A 718 86.50 27.78 6.42
N ASN A 719 86.92 29.01 6.75
CA ASN A 719 87.01 29.46 8.13
C ASN A 719 85.61 29.63 8.75
N ASN A 720 85.54 29.59 10.08
CA ASN A 720 84.32 29.83 10.86
C ASN A 720 83.13 28.92 10.48
N VAL A 721 83.43 27.66 10.14
CA VAL A 721 82.40 26.63 9.91
C VAL A 721 82.03 25.97 11.23
N ASN A 722 80.72 25.81 11.47
CA ASN A 722 80.21 25.12 12.66
C ASN A 722 79.46 23.85 12.26
N ILE A 723 79.85 22.70 12.80
CA ILE A 723 79.19 21.40 12.55
C ILE A 723 78.75 20.79 13.87
N SER A 724 77.45 20.47 14.01
CA SER A 724 76.95 19.87 15.25
C SER A 724 75.73 18.97 15.12
N GLY A 725 75.65 17.95 15.99
CA GLY A 725 74.45 17.12 16.15
C GLY A 725 74.37 15.92 15.20
N PHE A 726 75.47 15.46 14.61
CA PHE A 726 75.45 14.38 13.62
C PHE A 726 76.15 13.11 14.10
N THR A 727 75.62 11.94 13.72
CA THR A 727 76.45 10.72 13.59
C THR A 727 77.14 10.74 12.24
N ILE A 728 78.46 10.55 12.21
CA ILE A 728 79.29 10.72 11.01
C ILE A 728 80.11 9.45 10.80
N GLU A 729 79.83 8.72 9.72
CA GLU A 729 80.32 7.34 9.58
C GLU A 729 80.73 6.88 8.17
N ASN A 730 81.37 5.71 8.13
CA ASN A 730 81.71 4.91 6.94
C ASN A 730 82.80 5.51 6.01
N ALA A 731 83.55 6.51 6.43
CA ALA A 731 84.77 6.95 5.74
C ALA A 731 85.96 6.04 6.10
N THR A 732 85.91 4.76 5.71
CA THR A 732 86.87 3.73 6.17
C THR A 732 88.31 3.91 5.70
N ALA A 733 88.58 4.80 4.74
CA ALA A 733 89.92 5.18 4.30
C ALA A 733 90.17 6.71 4.35
N ALA A 734 89.33 7.45 5.06
CA ALA A 734 89.42 8.90 5.22
C ALA A 734 88.88 9.36 6.58
N ALA A 735 88.83 10.68 6.82
CA ALA A 735 88.27 11.23 8.05
C ALA A 735 86.75 11.41 7.98
N GLY A 736 86.03 11.14 9.08
CA GLY A 736 84.64 11.56 9.25
C GLY A 736 84.53 13.07 9.12
N ILE A 737 85.29 13.81 9.92
CA ILE A 737 85.40 15.27 9.80
C ILE A 737 86.86 15.65 9.54
N TYR A 738 87.11 16.33 8.42
CA TYR A 738 88.42 16.82 8.02
C TYR A 738 88.43 18.35 7.96
N LEU A 739 89.36 18.97 8.67
CA LEU A 739 89.56 20.42 8.68
C LEU A 739 90.91 20.73 8.04
N ALA A 740 90.92 21.42 6.90
CA ALA A 740 92.12 21.62 6.09
C ALA A 740 92.46 23.09 5.90
N ASN A 741 93.52 23.56 6.56
CA ASN A 741 94.01 24.94 6.48
C ASN A 741 92.89 25.96 6.79
N VAL A 742 92.19 25.75 7.91
CA VAL A 742 91.06 26.58 8.36
C VAL A 742 91.28 27.13 9.76
N GLU A 743 90.66 28.26 10.04
CA GLU A 743 90.65 28.91 11.36
C GLU A 743 89.23 29.06 11.91
N GLY A 744 89.08 28.97 13.24
CA GLY A 744 87.87 29.44 13.94
C GLY A 744 86.64 28.54 13.79
N CYS A 745 86.81 27.30 13.34
CA CYS A 745 85.71 26.36 13.20
C CYS A 745 85.33 25.73 14.56
N ALA A 746 84.04 25.44 14.76
CA ALA A 746 83.55 24.73 15.94
C ALA A 746 82.87 23.41 15.55
N ILE A 747 83.37 22.31 16.10
CA ILE A 747 82.80 20.98 15.91
C ILE A 747 82.29 20.52 17.26
N SER A 748 80.98 20.37 17.41
CA SER A 748 80.40 20.06 18.71
C SER A 748 79.26 19.05 18.68
N ASN A 749 79.15 18.24 19.72
CA ASN A 749 78.07 17.27 19.88
C ASN A 749 77.88 16.39 18.64
N ASN A 750 78.95 15.86 18.05
CA ASN A 750 78.88 14.88 16.97
C ASN A 750 79.35 13.51 17.44
N ASN A 751 78.84 12.44 16.84
CA ASN A 751 79.31 11.07 17.03
C ASN A 751 80.05 10.61 15.76
N ALA A 752 81.36 10.79 15.69
CA ALA A 752 82.14 10.31 14.55
C ALA A 752 82.60 8.87 14.80
N MET A 753 82.10 7.92 14.01
CA MET A 753 82.36 6.50 14.21
C MET A 753 82.66 5.72 12.95
N GLU A 754 83.42 4.63 13.07
CA GLU A 754 83.75 3.72 11.97
C GLU A 754 84.45 4.39 10.76
N ASN A 755 85.26 5.41 11.01
CA ASN A 755 86.09 6.08 10.00
C ASN A 755 87.58 5.73 10.16
N ASP A 756 88.43 6.04 9.16
CA ASP A 756 89.89 5.93 9.34
C ASP A 756 90.37 6.97 10.37
N TYR A 757 89.89 8.21 10.25
CA TYR A 757 90.03 9.25 11.28
C TYR A 757 88.65 9.72 11.75
N GLY A 758 88.39 9.82 13.05
CA GLY A 758 87.14 10.43 13.56
C GLY A 758 87.10 11.92 13.19
N ILE A 759 88.06 12.69 13.69
CA ILE A 759 88.32 14.09 13.34
C ILE A 759 89.79 14.25 12.95
N TYR A 760 90.10 14.89 11.83
CA TYR A 760 91.46 15.17 11.39
C TYR A 760 91.67 16.67 11.15
N LEU A 761 92.60 17.27 11.89
CA LEU A 761 93.01 18.67 11.81
C LEU A 761 94.33 18.79 11.02
N ASP A 762 94.26 19.17 9.74
CA ASP A 762 95.44 19.46 8.92
C ASP A 762 95.67 20.97 8.83
N ARG A 763 96.68 21.47 9.56
CA ARG A 763 97.02 22.91 9.64
C ARG A 763 95.82 23.78 10.04
N ALA A 764 94.97 23.28 10.94
CA ALA A 764 93.80 23.99 11.43
C ALA A 764 94.12 24.75 12.73
N GLU A 765 93.73 26.01 12.82
CA GLU A 765 94.04 26.91 13.94
C GLU A 765 92.76 27.38 14.66
N HIS A 766 92.85 27.64 15.97
CA HIS A 766 91.71 28.11 16.78
C HIS A 766 90.42 27.28 16.64
N ILE A 767 90.55 25.95 16.62
CA ILE A 767 89.43 25.01 16.49
C ILE A 767 88.83 24.69 17.85
N SER A 768 87.50 24.80 17.97
CA SER A 768 86.75 24.38 19.16
C SER A 768 86.18 22.98 18.95
N LEU A 769 86.58 22.02 19.79
CA LEU A 769 86.04 20.65 19.80
C LEU A 769 85.35 20.39 21.14
N ALA A 770 84.01 20.29 21.17
CA ALA A 770 83.25 20.17 22.41
C ALA A 770 82.15 19.12 22.35
N GLY A 771 82.08 18.19 23.32
CA GLY A 771 80.97 17.23 23.41
C GLY A 771 80.91 16.17 22.30
N ASN A 772 81.97 16.00 21.51
CA ASN A 772 82.01 14.96 20.46
C ASN A 772 82.36 13.59 21.03
N THR A 773 81.69 12.55 20.52
CA THR A 773 81.98 11.13 20.79
C THR A 773 82.71 10.53 19.59
N LEU A 774 83.85 9.85 19.83
CA LEU A 774 84.70 9.28 18.78
C LEU A 774 84.92 7.79 19.08
N THR A 775 84.25 6.91 18.34
CA THR A 775 84.20 5.46 18.64
C THR A 775 84.43 4.61 17.39
N GLY A 776 85.12 3.48 17.50
CA GLY A 776 85.30 2.55 16.37
C GLY A 776 86.13 3.10 15.20
N ASN A 777 86.75 4.27 15.30
CA ASN A 777 87.66 4.81 14.28
C ASN A 777 89.05 4.18 14.39
N ARG A 778 89.81 4.08 13.29
CA ARG A 778 91.22 3.65 13.36
C ARG A 778 92.07 4.62 14.17
N TYR A 779 91.82 5.91 14.00
CA TYR A 779 92.36 7.00 14.80
C TYR A 779 91.22 7.93 15.20
N ASN A 780 91.04 8.20 16.49
CA ASN A 780 89.94 9.08 16.92
C ASN A 780 90.18 10.54 16.51
N ILE A 781 91.36 11.07 16.80
CA ILE A 781 91.74 12.44 16.43
C ILE A 781 93.19 12.49 15.95
N ARG A 782 93.47 13.33 14.95
CA ARG A 782 94.81 13.62 14.45
C ARG A 782 95.05 15.11 14.30
#